data_AF-A0A9E2E1Q1-F1
#
_entry.id   AF-A0A9E2E1Q1-F1
#
_cell.length_a   1.000
_cell.length_b   1.000
_cell.length_c   1.000
_cell.angle_alpha   90.00
_cell.angle_beta   90.00
_cell.angle_gamma   90.00
#
_symmetry.space_group_name_H-M   'P 1'
#
loop_
_entity.id
_entity.type
_entity.pdbx_description
1 polymer ?
#
loop_
_entity_poly.entity_id
_entity_poly.type
_entity_poly.pdbx_seq_one_letter_code
_entity_poly.pdbx_strand_id
1 'polypeptide(L)'
;MKFFKTVSAILLGVLLANAGEVEDLIGELGSGDKVKRREAARSLALLGPAARAAVPALIKGLDDDEEQVFFWSATALAKIGPDAHEATPELIKRLKRSGRRYKDQVHVRIVHALTQIGPAAVLQLTGALGSEHSSVRLGAVRVLGNLGFASREAAPRLFDLLADDSESVRFSAGSALGRIGDVAYPQIMQGLSADSATVRAAAAHAVVWIPANSRPAIHLGKRLAKETDNETKVAGLNALNRIGFDGERLLALLLPALDSEEPRLRQEALSGILSLRPNSRAAVPHLIERLAAEDPSKRKQAIDLLGRMGYDASVAVPKLITGLGQADEEEKRSIRNALVEMGPASIPSLLDSATEIPLAKLLGETWQADCIGGIGIQAVSSLTNSLKENPGNGAGLLSLVALQKIGDKSPTTRQVILPWLEHEQAVFRGAALSALVASSTKPNMLMPRLQAAMRDPNSLVRQAAMDALASLGSSAKGATTALVNSLDDKDAAVQLSAIRAIGKLESDDSVLAERLAGMLDGAGTDLRLAVVESLGGFRKLPSIAVKRLVGVLEVKHTATQSAAFDALAKLGPEAKPALSALNQAVGHADSGVRASALNALTKVETDDGKLLALLKPALRDASAKVRHTAIRGLGELGSDARPAGPELFARLETSEDRKLALEALRRVRVRDVDLYISILDNDEPLVRLFACQVLRRLGKGARKAEPELRKRLRDEYDYVRREARRALDSFK
;
A
#
# COMPACT_ATOMS: atom_id res chain seq x y z
N MET A 1 -40.03 -54.61 -38.13
CA MET A 1 -40.74 -53.35 -38.43
C MET A 1 -41.56 -52.75 -37.26
N LYS A 2 -41.46 -53.26 -36.02
CA LYS A 2 -42.18 -52.69 -34.84
C LYS A 2 -41.30 -51.95 -33.82
N PHE A 3 -39.97 -52.14 -33.85
CA PHE A 3 -39.06 -51.48 -32.90
C PHE A 3 -38.72 -50.02 -33.29
N PHE A 4 -38.79 -49.68 -34.58
CA PHE A 4 -38.56 -48.31 -35.08
C PHE A 4 -39.73 -47.34 -34.81
N LYS A 5 -40.96 -47.84 -34.62
CA LYS A 5 -42.14 -46.99 -34.40
C LYS A 5 -42.28 -46.51 -32.95
N THR A 6 -41.80 -47.27 -31.97
CA THR A 6 -41.96 -46.95 -30.54
C THR A 6 -40.91 -45.97 -30.02
N VAL A 7 -39.66 -46.07 -30.49
CA VAL A 7 -38.62 -45.06 -30.19
C VAL A 7 -38.94 -43.73 -30.86
N SER A 8 -39.49 -43.77 -32.09
CA SER A 8 -39.93 -42.56 -32.79
C SER A 8 -41.10 -41.86 -32.09
N ALA A 9 -42.06 -42.58 -31.50
CA ALA A 9 -43.23 -41.99 -30.84
C ALA A 9 -42.92 -41.36 -29.47
N ILE A 10 -41.96 -41.92 -28.72
CA ILE A 10 -41.52 -41.36 -27.42
C ILE A 10 -40.61 -40.15 -27.63
N LEU A 11 -39.73 -40.17 -28.65
CA LEU A 11 -38.99 -38.97 -29.07
C LEU A 11 -39.96 -37.89 -29.57
N LEU A 12 -40.97 -38.25 -30.38
CA LEU A 12 -41.97 -37.31 -30.87
C LEU A 12 -42.81 -36.74 -29.72
N GLY A 13 -43.16 -37.54 -28.70
CA GLY A 13 -43.93 -37.08 -27.54
C GLY A 13 -43.19 -36.07 -26.64
N VAL A 14 -41.89 -36.27 -26.42
CA VAL A 14 -41.05 -35.31 -25.67
C VAL A 14 -40.70 -34.08 -26.52
N LEU A 15 -40.53 -34.24 -27.83
CA LEU A 15 -40.36 -33.12 -28.78
C LEU A 15 -41.65 -32.29 -28.93
N LEU A 16 -42.82 -32.92 -28.95
CA LEU A 16 -44.12 -32.24 -29.06
C LEU A 16 -44.51 -31.50 -27.78
N ALA A 17 -44.17 -32.04 -26.60
CA ALA A 17 -44.36 -31.34 -25.33
C ALA A 17 -43.48 -30.07 -25.23
N ASN A 18 -42.21 -30.15 -25.67
CA ASN A 18 -41.33 -28.98 -25.76
C ASN A 18 -41.75 -27.99 -26.87
N ALA A 19 -42.34 -28.46 -27.97
CA ALA A 19 -42.77 -27.60 -29.07
C ALA A 19 -43.97 -26.72 -28.69
N GLY A 20 -44.97 -27.28 -28.00
CA GLY A 20 -46.10 -26.51 -27.48
C GLY A 20 -45.67 -25.46 -26.45
N GLU A 21 -44.77 -25.82 -25.54
CA GLU A 21 -44.20 -24.89 -24.56
C GLU A 21 -43.39 -23.77 -25.22
N VAL A 22 -42.61 -24.07 -26.27
CA VAL A 22 -41.85 -23.05 -27.03
C VAL A 22 -42.78 -22.12 -27.81
N GLU A 23 -43.86 -22.62 -28.42
CA GLU A 23 -44.85 -21.80 -29.14
C GLU A 23 -45.58 -20.84 -28.19
N ASP A 24 -45.97 -21.31 -27.00
CA ASP A 24 -46.57 -20.46 -25.97
C ASP A 24 -45.61 -19.35 -25.52
N LEU A 25 -44.34 -19.70 -25.25
CA LEU A 25 -43.30 -18.74 -24.88
C LEU A 25 -43.01 -17.73 -26.00
N ILE A 26 -43.11 -18.11 -27.27
CA ILE A 26 -43.01 -17.20 -28.42
C ILE A 26 -44.17 -16.18 -28.39
N GLY A 27 -45.39 -16.65 -28.16
CA GLY A 27 -46.58 -15.80 -28.04
C GLY A 27 -46.46 -14.81 -26.88
N GLU A 28 -46.02 -15.28 -25.71
CA GLU A 28 -45.81 -14.46 -24.52
C GLU A 28 -44.69 -13.43 -24.72
N LEU A 29 -43.61 -13.78 -25.40
CA LEU A 29 -42.54 -12.85 -25.75
C LEU A 29 -43.03 -11.75 -26.69
N GLY A 30 -43.94 -12.05 -27.61
CA GLY A 30 -44.44 -11.09 -28.60
C GLY A 30 -45.55 -10.16 -28.10
N SER A 31 -46.43 -10.64 -27.22
CA SER A 31 -47.68 -9.94 -26.84
C SER A 31 -47.93 -9.84 -25.34
N GLY A 32 -47.04 -10.39 -24.50
CA GLY A 32 -47.15 -10.32 -23.06
C GLY A 32 -46.94 -8.91 -22.49
N ASP A 33 -47.38 -8.73 -21.24
CA ASP A 33 -46.94 -7.57 -20.44
C ASP A 33 -45.43 -7.63 -20.16
N LYS A 34 -44.87 -6.55 -19.60
CA LYS A 34 -43.41 -6.44 -19.36
C LYS A 34 -42.82 -7.60 -18.56
N VAL A 35 -43.57 -8.14 -17.59
CA VAL A 35 -43.11 -9.23 -16.74
C VAL A 35 -43.12 -10.53 -17.53
N LYS A 36 -44.22 -10.80 -18.25
CA LYS A 36 -44.37 -12.00 -19.09
C LYS A 36 -43.35 -12.06 -20.21
N ARG A 37 -43.10 -10.96 -20.94
CA ARG A 37 -42.07 -10.95 -22.01
C ARG A 37 -40.68 -11.27 -21.46
N ARG A 38 -40.35 -10.73 -20.27
CA ARG A 38 -39.07 -10.99 -19.60
C ARG A 38 -38.94 -12.44 -19.18
N GLU A 39 -39.99 -13.00 -18.58
CA GLU A 39 -40.01 -14.40 -18.14
C GLU A 39 -39.96 -15.35 -19.32
N ALA A 40 -40.70 -15.05 -20.40
CA ALA A 40 -40.66 -15.79 -21.65
C ALA A 40 -39.25 -15.82 -22.26
N ALA A 41 -38.61 -14.64 -22.42
CA ALA A 41 -37.23 -14.56 -22.92
C ALA A 41 -36.24 -15.33 -22.03
N ARG A 42 -36.41 -15.28 -20.70
CA ARG A 42 -35.57 -16.02 -19.75
C ARG A 42 -35.76 -17.53 -19.88
N SER A 43 -37.00 -18.00 -19.98
CA SER A 43 -37.33 -19.42 -20.15
C SER A 43 -36.79 -19.96 -21.47
N LEU A 44 -36.95 -19.22 -22.56
CA LEU A 44 -36.33 -19.54 -23.86
C LEU A 44 -34.80 -19.62 -23.75
N ALA A 45 -34.17 -18.77 -22.94
CA ALA A 45 -32.74 -18.87 -22.67
C ALA A 45 -32.37 -20.10 -21.82
N LEU A 46 -33.25 -20.64 -20.98
CA LEU A 46 -32.98 -21.86 -20.23
C LEU A 46 -33.09 -23.11 -21.09
N LEU A 47 -33.98 -23.10 -22.10
CA LEU A 47 -34.17 -24.20 -23.05
C LEU A 47 -32.98 -24.42 -23.99
N GLY A 48 -32.18 -23.38 -24.28
CA GLY A 48 -30.99 -23.50 -25.11
C GLY A 48 -31.32 -23.93 -26.55
N PRO A 49 -30.65 -24.95 -27.13
CA PRO A 49 -30.89 -25.36 -28.52
C PRO A 49 -32.33 -25.75 -28.86
N ALA A 50 -33.11 -26.23 -27.87
CA ALA A 50 -34.51 -26.58 -28.07
C ALA A 50 -35.39 -25.37 -28.43
N ALA A 51 -34.96 -24.15 -28.10
CA ALA A 51 -35.68 -22.91 -28.41
C ALA A 51 -35.42 -22.38 -29.84
N ARG A 52 -34.87 -23.19 -30.76
CA ARG A 52 -34.57 -22.77 -32.14
C ARG A 52 -35.77 -22.12 -32.85
N ALA A 53 -36.98 -22.66 -32.67
CA ALA A 53 -38.18 -22.10 -33.29
C ALA A 53 -38.47 -20.65 -32.86
N ALA A 54 -37.94 -20.23 -31.69
CA ALA A 54 -38.13 -18.88 -31.17
C ALA A 54 -37.15 -17.84 -31.73
N VAL A 55 -36.19 -18.21 -32.59
CA VAL A 55 -35.18 -17.28 -33.13
C VAL A 55 -35.81 -16.01 -33.74
N PRO A 56 -36.86 -16.07 -34.59
CA PRO A 56 -37.48 -14.86 -35.12
C PRO A 56 -38.11 -13.95 -34.05
N ALA A 57 -38.69 -14.54 -32.99
CA ALA A 57 -39.28 -13.80 -31.89
C ALA A 57 -38.20 -13.18 -30.99
N LEU A 58 -37.12 -13.91 -30.72
CA LEU A 58 -35.96 -13.42 -29.97
C LEU A 58 -35.25 -12.28 -30.71
N ILE A 59 -35.17 -12.33 -32.03
CA ILE A 59 -34.66 -11.22 -32.86
C ILE A 59 -35.48 -9.94 -32.61
N LYS A 60 -36.82 -10.04 -32.61
CA LYS A 60 -37.71 -8.91 -32.26
C LYS A 60 -37.51 -8.45 -30.81
N GLY A 61 -37.30 -9.39 -29.88
CA GLY A 61 -37.02 -9.11 -28.47
C GLY A 61 -35.72 -8.31 -28.24
N LEU A 62 -34.82 -8.25 -29.24
CA LEU A 62 -33.66 -7.37 -29.18
C LEU A 62 -33.98 -5.87 -29.39
N ASP A 63 -35.23 -5.52 -29.74
CA ASP A 63 -35.74 -4.14 -29.85
C ASP A 63 -36.74 -3.78 -28.76
N ASP A 64 -36.95 -4.65 -27.77
CA ASP A 64 -37.92 -4.43 -26.71
C ASP A 64 -37.60 -3.18 -25.87
N ASP A 65 -38.66 -2.50 -25.40
CA ASP A 65 -38.56 -1.31 -24.55
C ASP A 65 -38.03 -1.65 -23.15
N GLU A 66 -38.21 -2.90 -22.72
CA GLU A 66 -37.72 -3.42 -21.45
C GLU A 66 -36.29 -3.98 -21.59
N GLU A 67 -35.33 -3.38 -20.88
CA GLU A 67 -33.90 -3.74 -20.97
C GLU A 67 -33.63 -5.21 -20.62
N GLN A 68 -34.43 -5.79 -19.73
CA GLN A 68 -34.31 -7.20 -19.34
C GLN A 68 -34.76 -8.15 -20.47
N VAL A 69 -35.74 -7.77 -21.28
CA VAL A 69 -36.18 -8.61 -22.42
C VAL A 69 -35.08 -8.66 -23.46
N PHE A 70 -34.45 -7.52 -23.78
CA PHE A 70 -33.24 -7.47 -24.61
C PHE A 70 -32.14 -8.41 -24.08
N PHE A 71 -31.84 -8.30 -22.79
CA PHE A 71 -30.77 -9.06 -22.13
C PHE A 71 -30.99 -10.57 -22.25
N TRP A 72 -32.21 -11.03 -21.96
CA TRP A 72 -32.54 -12.45 -22.03
C TRP A 72 -32.65 -12.93 -23.47
N SER A 73 -33.14 -12.11 -24.39
CA SER A 73 -33.22 -12.45 -25.82
C SER A 73 -31.83 -12.68 -26.42
N ALA A 74 -30.87 -11.78 -26.16
CA ALA A 74 -29.48 -11.97 -26.58
C ALA A 74 -28.83 -13.20 -25.94
N THR A 75 -29.17 -13.50 -24.67
CA THR A 75 -28.67 -14.69 -23.97
C THR A 75 -29.27 -15.97 -24.53
N ALA A 76 -30.55 -15.98 -24.90
CA ALA A 76 -31.20 -17.10 -25.53
C ALA A 76 -30.58 -17.41 -26.90
N LEU A 77 -30.39 -16.38 -27.74
CA LEU A 77 -29.71 -16.53 -29.03
C LEU A 77 -28.29 -17.11 -28.87
N ALA A 78 -27.54 -16.67 -27.86
CA ALA A 78 -26.23 -17.24 -27.55
C ALA A 78 -26.31 -18.73 -27.18
N LYS A 79 -27.28 -19.12 -26.34
CA LYS A 79 -27.44 -20.52 -25.88
C LYS A 79 -28.07 -21.45 -26.91
N ILE A 80 -28.82 -20.94 -27.88
CA ILE A 80 -29.27 -21.70 -29.05
C ILE A 80 -28.05 -22.11 -29.90
N GLY A 81 -27.03 -21.24 -29.97
CA GLY A 81 -25.76 -21.54 -30.63
C GLY A 81 -25.86 -21.40 -32.17
N PRO A 82 -25.23 -22.31 -32.94
CA PRO A 82 -25.16 -22.18 -34.41
C PRO A 82 -26.50 -22.09 -35.13
N ASP A 83 -27.55 -22.71 -34.58
CA ASP A 83 -28.89 -22.68 -35.15
C ASP A 83 -29.54 -21.28 -35.09
N ALA A 84 -29.00 -20.34 -34.30
CA ALA A 84 -29.43 -18.95 -34.25
C ALA A 84 -28.77 -18.04 -35.31
N HIS A 85 -28.12 -18.60 -36.33
CA HIS A 85 -27.40 -17.83 -37.36
C HIS A 85 -28.26 -16.77 -38.09
N GLU A 86 -29.58 -16.97 -38.19
CA GLU A 86 -30.52 -15.97 -38.74
C GLU A 86 -30.50 -14.64 -37.97
N ALA A 87 -30.14 -14.66 -36.68
CA ALA A 87 -30.05 -13.46 -35.84
C ALA A 87 -28.78 -12.63 -36.08
N THR A 88 -27.82 -13.14 -36.84
CA THR A 88 -26.49 -12.52 -37.04
C THR A 88 -26.56 -11.07 -37.55
N PRO A 89 -27.34 -10.72 -38.60
CA PRO A 89 -27.41 -9.36 -39.10
C PRO A 89 -27.91 -8.37 -38.04
N GLU A 90 -28.90 -8.80 -37.25
CA GLU A 90 -29.55 -7.96 -36.25
C GLU A 90 -28.66 -7.77 -35.01
N LEU A 91 -27.93 -8.81 -34.61
CA LEU A 91 -26.90 -8.73 -33.59
C LEU A 91 -25.75 -7.82 -34.02
N ILE A 92 -25.29 -7.86 -35.27
CA ILE A 92 -24.23 -6.96 -35.79
C ILE A 92 -24.65 -5.49 -35.68
N LYS A 93 -25.89 -5.14 -36.03
CA LYS A 93 -26.40 -3.75 -35.89
C LYS A 93 -26.27 -3.24 -34.44
N ARG A 94 -26.39 -4.13 -33.45
CA ARG A 94 -26.29 -3.83 -32.01
C ARG A 94 -24.87 -3.74 -31.47
N LEU A 95 -23.85 -4.03 -32.28
CA LEU A 95 -22.46 -3.67 -31.95
C LEU A 95 -22.23 -2.15 -31.98
N LYS A 96 -23.12 -1.38 -32.61
CA LYS A 96 -23.09 0.08 -32.56
C LYS A 96 -23.30 0.56 -31.12
N ARG A 97 -22.32 1.30 -30.57
CA ARG A 97 -22.46 1.88 -29.22
C ARG A 97 -23.63 2.88 -29.21
N SER A 98 -24.72 2.51 -28.56
CA SER A 98 -25.95 3.31 -28.47
C SER A 98 -25.96 4.23 -27.24
N GLY A 99 -26.95 5.12 -27.12
CA GLY A 99 -27.14 6.04 -25.99
C GLY A 99 -27.51 5.41 -24.63
N ARG A 100 -27.66 4.07 -24.54
CA ARG A 100 -28.24 3.37 -23.39
C ARG A 100 -27.40 3.47 -22.10
N ARG A 101 -28.04 3.23 -20.94
CA ARG A 101 -27.42 3.34 -19.59
C ARG A 101 -26.33 2.29 -19.31
N TYR A 102 -26.33 1.15 -20.01
CA TYR A 102 -25.42 0.00 -19.81
C TYR A 102 -24.67 -0.44 -21.08
N LYS A 103 -24.07 0.52 -21.81
CA LYS A 103 -23.50 0.32 -23.15
C LYS A 103 -22.47 -0.81 -23.23
N ASP A 104 -21.60 -0.93 -22.22
CA ASP A 104 -20.53 -1.91 -22.23
C ASP A 104 -21.03 -3.34 -21.97
N GLN A 105 -22.04 -3.51 -21.11
CA GLN A 105 -22.68 -4.83 -20.90
C GLN A 105 -23.45 -5.31 -22.13
N VAL A 106 -24.14 -4.39 -22.82
CA VAL A 106 -24.81 -4.68 -24.09
C VAL A 106 -23.79 -5.19 -25.11
N HIS A 107 -22.70 -4.47 -25.29
CA HIS A 107 -21.67 -4.82 -26.27
C HIS A 107 -21.03 -6.19 -25.98
N VAL A 108 -20.67 -6.48 -24.73
CA VAL A 108 -20.08 -7.78 -24.35
C VAL A 108 -21.02 -8.94 -24.64
N ARG A 109 -22.33 -8.78 -24.39
CA ARG A 109 -23.35 -9.82 -24.65
C ARG A 109 -23.55 -10.09 -26.13
N ILE A 110 -23.60 -9.04 -26.94
CA ILE A 110 -23.75 -9.19 -28.38
C ILE A 110 -22.51 -9.88 -28.98
N VAL A 111 -21.31 -9.51 -28.55
CA VAL A 111 -20.07 -10.21 -28.93
C VAL A 111 -20.14 -11.69 -28.51
N HIS A 112 -20.59 -11.98 -27.29
CA HIS A 112 -20.74 -13.36 -26.81
C HIS A 112 -21.75 -14.15 -27.64
N ALA A 113 -22.94 -13.61 -27.93
CA ALA A 113 -23.95 -14.25 -28.75
C ALA A 113 -23.44 -14.57 -30.16
N LEU A 114 -22.81 -13.59 -30.82
CA LEU A 114 -22.20 -13.78 -32.13
C LEU A 114 -21.07 -14.83 -32.11
N THR A 115 -20.32 -14.91 -31.00
CA THR A 115 -19.28 -15.94 -30.82
C THR A 115 -19.88 -17.34 -30.70
N GLN A 116 -21.01 -17.50 -29.99
CA GLN A 116 -21.69 -18.80 -29.83
C GLN A 116 -22.43 -19.26 -31.11
N ILE A 117 -22.90 -18.33 -31.95
CA ILE A 117 -23.41 -18.66 -33.29
C ILE A 117 -22.30 -19.31 -34.14
N GLY A 118 -21.05 -18.93 -33.93
CA GLY A 118 -19.92 -19.64 -34.50
C GLY A 118 -19.65 -19.32 -35.99
N PRO A 119 -19.11 -20.28 -36.77
CA PRO A 119 -18.60 -20.05 -38.12
C PRO A 119 -19.62 -19.47 -39.11
N ALA A 120 -20.92 -19.75 -38.92
CA ALA A 120 -21.99 -19.23 -39.77
C ALA A 120 -22.04 -17.69 -39.80
N ALA A 121 -21.54 -17.03 -38.75
CA ALA A 121 -21.51 -15.57 -38.68
C ALA A 121 -20.30 -14.94 -39.41
N VAL A 122 -19.28 -15.73 -39.79
CA VAL A 122 -17.97 -15.21 -40.28
C VAL A 122 -18.12 -14.33 -41.53
N LEU A 123 -18.92 -14.75 -42.51
CA LEU A 123 -19.10 -13.99 -43.75
C LEU A 123 -19.70 -12.60 -43.47
N GLN A 124 -20.75 -12.54 -42.66
CA GLN A 124 -21.43 -11.28 -42.33
C GLN A 124 -20.56 -10.40 -41.43
N LEU A 125 -19.83 -10.99 -40.49
CA LEU A 125 -18.87 -10.27 -39.64
C LEU A 125 -17.70 -9.69 -40.45
N THR A 126 -17.24 -10.42 -41.48
CA THR A 126 -16.20 -9.93 -42.40
C THR A 126 -16.70 -8.70 -43.17
N GLY A 127 -17.97 -8.69 -43.60
CA GLY A 127 -18.61 -7.50 -44.16
C GLY A 127 -18.69 -6.34 -43.16
N ALA A 128 -19.00 -6.63 -41.90
CA ALA A 128 -19.10 -5.62 -40.84
C ALA A 128 -17.76 -4.93 -40.49
N LEU A 129 -16.63 -5.51 -40.88
CA LEU A 129 -15.31 -4.86 -40.78
C LEU A 129 -15.20 -3.58 -41.62
N GLY A 130 -16.02 -3.43 -42.67
CA GLY A 130 -16.11 -2.21 -43.48
C GLY A 130 -17.06 -1.14 -42.95
N SER A 131 -17.63 -1.29 -41.76
CA SER A 131 -18.59 -0.33 -41.23
C SER A 131 -17.97 1.04 -40.95
N GLU A 132 -18.72 2.12 -41.24
CA GLU A 132 -18.33 3.50 -40.88
C GLU A 132 -18.19 3.68 -39.36
N HIS A 133 -18.87 2.86 -38.55
CA HIS A 133 -18.83 2.95 -37.10
C HIS A 133 -17.69 2.10 -36.50
N SER A 134 -16.72 2.76 -35.87
CA SER A 134 -15.58 2.10 -35.21
C SER A 134 -15.97 1.07 -34.15
N SER A 135 -17.10 1.27 -33.44
CA SER A 135 -17.60 0.28 -32.47
C SER A 135 -18.08 -1.02 -33.13
N VAL A 136 -18.69 -0.92 -34.33
CA VAL A 136 -19.12 -2.11 -35.09
C VAL A 136 -17.91 -2.86 -35.60
N ARG A 137 -16.92 -2.14 -36.17
CA ARG A 137 -15.65 -2.73 -36.58
C ARG A 137 -14.95 -3.44 -35.42
N LEU A 138 -14.82 -2.77 -34.28
CA LEU A 138 -14.22 -3.34 -33.07
C LEU A 138 -14.95 -4.61 -32.59
N GLY A 139 -16.28 -4.58 -32.56
CA GLY A 139 -17.11 -5.72 -32.19
C GLY A 139 -16.89 -6.91 -33.13
N ALA A 140 -16.92 -6.66 -34.44
CA ALA A 140 -16.69 -7.69 -35.46
C ALA A 140 -15.28 -8.30 -35.37
N VAL A 141 -14.25 -7.47 -35.22
CA VAL A 141 -12.86 -7.91 -35.01
C VAL A 141 -12.74 -8.83 -33.77
N ARG A 142 -13.37 -8.45 -32.66
CA ARG A 142 -13.35 -9.25 -31.42
C ARG A 142 -14.03 -10.61 -31.60
N VAL A 143 -15.19 -10.65 -32.25
CA VAL A 143 -15.90 -11.91 -32.52
C VAL A 143 -15.04 -12.80 -33.43
N LEU A 144 -14.55 -12.27 -34.55
CA LEU A 144 -13.72 -13.05 -35.49
C LEU A 144 -12.46 -13.60 -34.80
N GLY A 145 -11.81 -12.81 -33.95
CA GLY A 145 -10.68 -13.28 -33.15
C GLY A 145 -11.06 -14.34 -32.11
N ASN A 146 -12.25 -14.26 -31.50
CA ASN A 146 -12.73 -15.29 -30.58
C ASN A 146 -13.09 -16.61 -31.29
N LEU A 147 -13.50 -16.55 -32.56
CA LEU A 147 -13.75 -17.73 -33.40
C LEU A 147 -12.45 -18.42 -33.85
N GLY A 148 -11.30 -17.74 -33.74
CA GLY A 148 -9.99 -18.30 -34.05
C GLY A 148 -9.91 -18.85 -35.49
N PHE A 149 -9.37 -20.05 -35.66
CA PHE A 149 -9.17 -20.67 -36.97
C PHE A 149 -10.42 -20.73 -37.87
N ALA A 150 -11.63 -20.78 -37.28
CA ALA A 150 -12.88 -20.78 -38.04
C ALA A 150 -13.08 -19.50 -38.86
N SER A 151 -12.44 -18.39 -38.50
CA SER A 151 -12.52 -17.10 -39.20
C SER A 151 -11.33 -16.84 -40.14
N ARG A 152 -10.55 -17.86 -40.51
CA ARG A 152 -9.34 -17.72 -41.35
C ARG A 152 -9.54 -16.93 -42.65
N GLU A 153 -10.72 -17.02 -43.26
CA GLU A 153 -11.04 -16.29 -44.49
C GLU A 153 -11.11 -14.77 -44.29
N ALA A 154 -11.29 -14.31 -43.05
CA ALA A 154 -11.30 -12.89 -42.70
C ALA A 154 -9.88 -12.30 -42.54
N ALA A 155 -8.82 -13.12 -42.56
CA ALA A 155 -7.45 -12.66 -42.28
C ALA A 155 -6.98 -11.50 -43.18
N PRO A 156 -7.22 -11.49 -44.51
CA PRO A 156 -6.87 -10.34 -45.35
C PRO A 156 -7.60 -9.06 -44.94
N ARG A 157 -8.88 -9.14 -44.58
CA ARG A 157 -9.66 -7.97 -44.18
C ARG A 157 -9.29 -7.46 -42.79
N LEU A 158 -8.92 -8.36 -41.89
CA LEU A 158 -8.37 -8.01 -40.58
C LEU A 158 -6.99 -7.35 -40.70
N PHE A 159 -6.18 -7.74 -41.69
CA PHE A 159 -4.92 -7.08 -42.00
C PHE A 159 -5.11 -5.60 -42.38
N ASP A 160 -6.10 -5.29 -43.23
CA ASP A 160 -6.40 -3.89 -43.59
C ASP A 160 -6.69 -3.02 -42.35
N LEU A 161 -7.36 -3.59 -41.35
CA LEU A 161 -7.70 -2.91 -40.10
C LEU A 161 -6.51 -2.67 -39.16
N LEU A 162 -5.31 -3.19 -39.46
CA LEU A 162 -4.10 -2.78 -38.76
C LEU A 162 -3.78 -1.30 -39.01
N ALA A 163 -4.31 -0.70 -40.08
CA ALA A 163 -4.19 0.71 -40.41
C ALA A 163 -5.44 1.55 -40.03
N ASP A 164 -6.37 0.99 -39.27
CA ASP A 164 -7.61 1.69 -38.89
C ASP A 164 -7.34 2.98 -38.08
N ASP A 165 -8.15 4.02 -38.28
CA ASP A 165 -8.03 5.28 -37.53
C ASP A 165 -8.16 5.08 -36.01
N SER A 166 -8.99 4.12 -35.59
CA SER A 166 -9.21 3.79 -34.18
C SER A 166 -8.11 2.86 -33.66
N GLU A 167 -7.33 3.35 -32.71
CA GLU A 167 -6.29 2.58 -31.99
C GLU A 167 -6.83 1.26 -31.41
N SER A 168 -8.03 1.28 -30.82
CA SER A 168 -8.67 0.08 -30.27
C SER A 168 -8.96 -0.97 -31.34
N VAL A 169 -9.31 -0.55 -32.56
CA VAL A 169 -9.57 -1.46 -33.69
C VAL A 169 -8.24 -2.04 -34.19
N ARG A 170 -7.20 -1.21 -34.38
CA ARG A 170 -5.87 -1.66 -34.81
C ARG A 170 -5.31 -2.77 -33.93
N PHE A 171 -5.22 -2.54 -32.62
CA PHE A 171 -4.66 -3.54 -31.70
C PHE A 171 -5.53 -4.79 -31.56
N SER A 172 -6.86 -4.64 -31.66
CA SER A 172 -7.77 -5.79 -31.67
C SER A 172 -7.62 -6.61 -32.96
N ALA A 173 -7.35 -5.95 -34.10
CA ALA A 173 -7.14 -6.63 -35.38
C ALA A 173 -5.87 -7.46 -35.35
N GLY A 174 -4.77 -6.91 -34.83
CA GLY A 174 -3.55 -7.67 -34.55
C GLY A 174 -3.81 -8.88 -33.65
N SER A 175 -4.48 -8.67 -32.51
CA SER A 175 -4.84 -9.76 -31.60
C SER A 175 -5.70 -10.84 -32.28
N ALA A 176 -6.65 -10.44 -33.13
CA ALA A 176 -7.51 -11.37 -33.87
C ALA A 176 -6.70 -12.20 -34.88
N LEU A 177 -5.79 -11.58 -35.64
CA LEU A 177 -4.87 -12.30 -36.53
C LEU A 177 -4.04 -13.33 -35.77
N GLY A 178 -3.52 -12.96 -34.59
CA GLY A 178 -2.78 -13.90 -33.74
C GLY A 178 -3.62 -15.09 -33.27
N ARG A 179 -4.88 -14.86 -32.86
CA ARG A 179 -5.80 -15.93 -32.41
C ARG A 179 -6.32 -16.82 -33.54
N ILE A 180 -6.36 -16.32 -34.78
CA ILE A 180 -6.68 -17.13 -35.96
C ILE A 180 -5.64 -18.25 -36.16
N GLY A 181 -4.38 -17.96 -35.82
CA GLY A 181 -3.29 -18.93 -35.83
C GLY A 181 -2.36 -18.80 -37.03
N ASP A 182 -1.70 -19.90 -37.37
CA ASP A 182 -0.64 -20.00 -38.39
C ASP A 182 -1.07 -19.56 -39.80
N VAL A 183 -2.32 -19.79 -40.17
CA VAL A 183 -2.88 -19.33 -41.46
C VAL A 183 -2.87 -17.81 -41.64
N ALA A 184 -2.80 -17.03 -40.55
CA ALA A 184 -2.67 -15.57 -40.59
C ALA A 184 -1.21 -15.09 -40.56
N TYR A 185 -0.22 -15.98 -40.49
CA TYR A 185 1.19 -15.59 -40.44
C TYR A 185 1.64 -14.74 -41.63
N PRO A 186 1.21 -14.99 -42.88
CA PRO A 186 1.57 -14.11 -44.00
C PRO A 186 1.18 -12.65 -43.74
N GLN A 187 -0.04 -12.41 -43.25
CA GLN A 187 -0.56 -11.08 -42.91
C GLN A 187 0.20 -10.48 -41.72
N ILE A 188 0.48 -11.26 -40.67
CA ILE A 188 1.27 -10.78 -39.53
C ILE A 188 2.68 -10.38 -39.98
N MET A 189 3.34 -11.20 -40.80
CA MET A 189 4.68 -10.91 -41.33
C MET A 189 4.70 -9.66 -42.21
N GLN A 190 3.68 -9.47 -43.03
CA GLN A 190 3.50 -8.26 -43.83
C GLN A 190 3.33 -7.03 -42.93
N GLY A 191 2.50 -7.14 -41.88
CA GLY A 191 2.23 -6.03 -40.95
C GLY A 191 3.45 -5.63 -40.14
N LEU A 192 4.22 -6.62 -39.65
CA LEU A 192 5.48 -6.39 -38.95
C LEU A 192 6.56 -5.74 -39.84
N SER A 193 6.42 -5.86 -41.16
CA SER A 193 7.34 -5.29 -42.16
C SER A 193 6.79 -4.03 -42.83
N ALA A 194 5.64 -3.52 -42.38
CA ALA A 194 5.01 -2.35 -42.98
C ALA A 194 5.83 -1.07 -42.73
N ASP A 195 5.76 -0.11 -43.66
CA ASP A 195 6.43 1.19 -43.53
C ASP A 195 5.83 2.02 -42.38
N SER A 196 4.52 1.91 -42.16
CA SER A 196 3.82 2.59 -41.07
C SER A 196 4.13 1.96 -39.71
N ALA A 197 4.62 2.79 -38.76
CA ALA A 197 4.88 2.37 -37.39
C ALA A 197 3.62 1.91 -36.66
N THR A 198 2.48 2.57 -36.89
CA THR A 198 1.20 2.20 -36.25
C THR A 198 0.74 0.82 -36.68
N VAL A 199 0.96 0.45 -37.95
CA VAL A 199 0.66 -0.89 -38.48
C VAL A 199 1.61 -1.94 -37.88
N ARG A 200 2.91 -1.62 -37.75
CA ARG A 200 3.88 -2.51 -37.10
C ARG A 200 3.54 -2.77 -35.64
N ALA A 201 3.21 -1.72 -34.88
CA ALA A 201 2.78 -1.83 -33.49
C ALA A 201 1.52 -2.70 -33.37
N ALA A 202 0.53 -2.49 -34.24
CA ALA A 202 -0.67 -3.30 -34.29
C ALA A 202 -0.38 -4.77 -34.61
N ALA A 203 0.48 -5.04 -35.59
CA ALA A 203 0.90 -6.39 -35.95
C ALA A 203 1.68 -7.09 -34.81
N ALA A 204 2.46 -6.35 -34.02
CA ALA A 204 3.17 -6.90 -32.87
C ALA A 204 2.21 -7.48 -31.81
N HIS A 205 1.00 -6.91 -31.65
CA HIS A 205 -0.02 -7.49 -30.75
C HIS A 205 -0.52 -8.87 -31.19
N ALA A 206 -0.37 -9.23 -32.47
CA ALA A 206 -0.67 -10.59 -32.94
C ALA A 206 0.28 -11.62 -32.32
N VAL A 207 1.54 -11.21 -32.09
CA VAL A 207 2.60 -12.10 -31.61
C VAL A 207 2.35 -12.58 -30.18
N VAL A 208 1.54 -11.88 -29.40
CA VAL A 208 1.12 -12.31 -28.04
C VAL A 208 0.39 -13.66 -28.05
N TRP A 209 -0.28 -14.00 -29.16
CA TRP A 209 -1.17 -15.15 -29.26
C TRP A 209 -0.56 -16.35 -30.00
N ILE A 210 0.73 -16.27 -30.35
CA ILE A 210 1.41 -17.31 -31.13
C ILE A 210 2.61 -17.88 -30.35
N PRO A 211 3.12 -19.07 -30.70
CA PRO A 211 4.27 -19.67 -30.02
C PRO A 211 5.54 -18.82 -30.13
N ALA A 212 6.37 -18.82 -29.09
CA ALA A 212 7.64 -18.07 -29.01
C ALA A 212 8.61 -18.33 -30.17
N ASN A 213 8.67 -19.58 -30.66
CA ASN A 213 9.55 -20.01 -31.74
C ASN A 213 8.92 -19.88 -33.13
N SER A 214 7.76 -19.24 -33.24
CA SER A 214 7.10 -19.02 -34.53
C SER A 214 7.87 -18.03 -35.40
N ARG A 215 7.70 -18.17 -36.72
CA ARG A 215 8.34 -17.27 -37.69
C ARG A 215 8.03 -15.78 -37.44
N PRO A 216 6.78 -15.37 -37.11
CA PRO A 216 6.51 -13.97 -36.81
C PRO A 216 7.15 -13.47 -35.51
N ALA A 217 7.26 -14.30 -34.47
CA ALA A 217 7.95 -13.91 -33.23
C ALA A 217 9.45 -13.66 -33.47
N ILE A 218 10.11 -14.56 -34.21
CA ILE A 218 11.53 -14.40 -34.58
C ILE A 218 11.73 -13.15 -35.46
N HIS A 219 10.82 -12.90 -36.40
CA HIS A 219 10.86 -11.72 -37.26
C HIS A 219 10.69 -10.42 -36.47
N LEU A 220 9.73 -10.39 -35.53
CA LEU A 220 9.53 -9.25 -34.63
C LEU A 220 10.81 -8.95 -33.82
N GLY A 221 11.44 -9.97 -33.22
CA GLY A 221 12.70 -9.79 -32.48
C GLY A 221 13.80 -9.16 -33.34
N LYS A 222 13.97 -9.64 -34.58
CA LYS A 222 14.94 -9.07 -35.54
C LYS A 222 14.58 -7.63 -35.94
N ARG A 223 13.29 -7.35 -36.12
CA ARG A 223 12.80 -6.03 -36.53
C ARG A 223 12.97 -4.99 -35.44
N LEU A 224 12.71 -5.36 -34.18
CA LEU A 224 12.82 -4.48 -33.01
C LEU A 224 14.24 -3.97 -32.78
N ALA A 225 15.26 -4.79 -33.08
CA ALA A 225 16.66 -4.37 -32.99
C ALA A 225 17.00 -3.15 -33.88
N LYS A 226 16.20 -2.91 -34.93
CA LYS A 226 16.34 -1.78 -35.86
C LYS A 226 15.15 -0.81 -35.82
N GLU A 227 14.25 -0.96 -34.85
CA GLU A 227 13.08 -0.09 -34.73
C GLU A 227 13.50 1.26 -34.16
N THR A 228 12.90 2.33 -34.67
CA THR A 228 13.13 3.70 -34.17
C THR A 228 11.91 4.21 -33.42
N ASP A 229 10.72 3.72 -33.78
CA ASP A 229 9.47 4.13 -33.15
C ASP A 229 9.28 3.51 -31.76
N ASN A 230 9.02 4.36 -30.76
CA ASN A 230 8.91 3.93 -29.36
C ASN A 230 7.63 3.13 -29.08
N GLU A 231 6.52 3.46 -29.72
CA GLU A 231 5.25 2.73 -29.53
C GLU A 231 5.38 1.29 -30.05
N THR A 232 5.99 1.13 -31.22
CA THR A 232 6.30 -0.17 -31.82
C THR A 232 7.26 -0.97 -30.95
N LYS A 233 8.29 -0.32 -30.36
CA LYS A 233 9.19 -0.99 -29.41
C LYS A 233 8.46 -1.49 -28.17
N VAL A 234 7.61 -0.67 -27.57
CA VAL A 234 6.82 -1.05 -26.39
C VAL A 234 5.91 -2.22 -26.73
N ALA A 235 5.12 -2.13 -27.81
CA ALA A 235 4.22 -3.20 -28.21
C ALA A 235 4.97 -4.51 -28.53
N GLY A 236 6.11 -4.39 -29.21
CA GLY A 236 6.92 -5.54 -29.58
C GLY A 236 7.62 -6.21 -28.39
N LEU A 237 8.25 -5.44 -27.49
CA LEU A 237 8.85 -5.99 -26.28
C LEU A 237 7.80 -6.62 -25.38
N ASN A 238 6.64 -5.98 -25.20
CA ASN A 238 5.53 -6.56 -24.45
C ASN A 238 5.12 -7.91 -25.03
N ALA A 239 5.00 -8.01 -26.36
CA ALA A 239 4.64 -9.26 -27.03
C ALA A 239 5.69 -10.36 -26.81
N LEU A 240 6.98 -10.06 -26.98
CA LEU A 240 8.07 -11.02 -26.79
C LEU A 240 8.23 -11.45 -25.32
N ASN A 241 8.05 -10.52 -24.37
CA ASN A 241 8.03 -10.80 -22.93
C ASN A 241 6.91 -11.80 -22.60
N ARG A 242 5.69 -11.57 -23.10
CA ARG A 242 4.51 -12.39 -22.78
C ARG A 242 4.55 -13.82 -23.30
N ILE A 243 5.18 -14.04 -24.46
CA ILE A 243 5.29 -15.38 -25.04
C ILE A 243 6.49 -16.18 -24.51
N GLY A 244 7.35 -15.57 -23.69
CA GLY A 244 8.59 -16.20 -23.24
C GLY A 244 9.57 -16.41 -24.40
N PHE A 245 9.88 -15.33 -25.14
CA PHE A 245 10.86 -15.37 -26.22
C PHE A 245 12.25 -15.79 -25.71
N ASP A 246 13.10 -16.27 -26.62
CA ASP A 246 14.47 -16.70 -26.31
C ASP A 246 15.22 -15.67 -25.46
N GLY A 247 15.73 -16.11 -24.31
CA GLY A 247 16.20 -15.22 -23.25
C GLY A 247 17.41 -14.38 -23.64
N GLU A 248 18.38 -14.96 -24.36
CA GLU A 248 19.57 -14.23 -24.82
C GLU A 248 19.20 -13.18 -25.86
N ARG A 249 18.36 -13.54 -26.84
CA ARG A 249 17.89 -12.59 -27.87
C ARG A 249 17.03 -11.50 -27.27
N LEU A 250 16.18 -11.83 -26.31
CA LEU A 250 15.33 -10.86 -25.63
C LEU A 250 16.17 -9.91 -24.77
N LEU A 251 17.16 -10.43 -24.03
CA LEU A 251 18.06 -9.61 -23.22
C LEU A 251 18.82 -8.57 -24.06
N ALA A 252 19.27 -8.93 -25.26
CA ALA A 252 19.91 -8.01 -26.20
C ALA A 252 18.99 -6.84 -26.64
N LEU A 253 17.66 -7.01 -26.56
CA LEU A 253 16.67 -5.96 -26.82
C LEU A 253 16.31 -5.17 -25.56
N LEU A 254 16.29 -5.82 -24.39
CA LEU A 254 15.90 -5.20 -23.11
C LEU A 254 17.01 -4.30 -22.54
N LEU A 255 18.28 -4.70 -22.64
CA LEU A 255 19.40 -3.92 -22.06
C LEU A 255 19.48 -2.49 -22.64
N PRO A 256 19.44 -2.27 -23.96
CA PRO A 256 19.43 -0.91 -24.51
C PRO A 256 18.13 -0.16 -24.17
N ALA A 257 17.00 -0.86 -24.00
CA ALA A 257 15.72 -0.24 -23.68
C ALA A 257 15.67 0.35 -22.25
N LEU A 258 16.53 -0.12 -21.33
CA LEU A 258 16.72 0.51 -20.02
C LEU A 258 17.24 1.95 -20.10
N ASP A 259 18.03 2.26 -21.14
CA ASP A 259 18.60 3.60 -21.37
C ASP A 259 17.65 4.55 -22.10
N SER A 260 16.45 4.11 -22.47
CA SER A 260 15.51 4.96 -23.19
C SER A 260 15.02 6.14 -22.33
N GLU A 261 14.82 7.30 -22.95
CA GLU A 261 14.13 8.42 -22.32
C GLU A 261 12.63 8.15 -22.14
N GLU A 262 12.05 7.26 -22.95
CA GLU A 262 10.62 6.91 -22.92
C GLU A 262 10.30 6.04 -21.68
N PRO A 263 9.49 6.54 -20.73
CA PRO A 263 9.22 5.82 -19.48
C PRO A 263 8.56 4.45 -19.68
N ARG A 264 7.65 4.33 -20.65
CA ARG A 264 6.98 3.05 -20.95
C ARG A 264 7.96 1.99 -21.44
N LEU A 265 8.93 2.40 -22.26
CA LEU A 265 9.94 1.50 -22.81
C LEU A 265 10.89 1.00 -21.73
N ARG A 266 11.32 1.89 -20.81
CA ARG A 266 12.10 1.49 -19.63
C ARG A 266 11.33 0.51 -18.75
N GLN A 267 10.03 0.73 -18.53
CA GLN A 267 9.22 -0.18 -17.71
C GLN A 267 9.09 -1.57 -18.34
N GLU A 268 8.90 -1.67 -19.65
CA GLU A 268 8.89 -2.95 -20.36
C GLU A 268 10.24 -3.65 -20.29
N ALA A 269 11.35 -2.90 -20.35
CA ALA A 269 12.70 -3.44 -20.17
C ALA A 269 12.90 -4.05 -18.76
N LEU A 270 12.51 -3.30 -17.72
CA LEU A 270 12.57 -3.77 -16.33
C LEU A 270 11.73 -5.03 -16.10
N SER A 271 10.47 -5.01 -16.57
CA SER A 271 9.56 -6.15 -16.48
C SER A 271 10.09 -7.37 -17.24
N GLY A 272 10.63 -7.16 -18.44
CA GLY A 272 11.26 -8.20 -19.25
C GLY A 272 12.40 -8.87 -18.51
N ILE A 273 13.36 -8.10 -17.97
CA ILE A 273 14.53 -8.64 -17.27
C ILE A 273 14.12 -9.49 -16.06
N LEU A 274 13.13 -9.04 -15.29
CA LEU A 274 12.64 -9.78 -14.12
C LEU A 274 11.81 -11.02 -14.48
N SER A 275 11.14 -11.01 -15.63
CA SER A 275 10.30 -12.12 -16.10
C SER A 275 11.07 -13.23 -16.84
N LEU A 276 12.35 -13.02 -17.17
CA LEU A 276 13.23 -13.96 -17.87
C LEU A 276 13.52 -15.29 -17.13
N ARG A 277 12.75 -15.75 -16.14
CA ARG A 277 13.11 -16.92 -15.33
C ARG A 277 13.09 -18.24 -16.14
N PRO A 278 14.11 -19.12 -16.00
CA PRO A 278 15.25 -19.05 -15.07
C PRO A 278 16.46 -18.22 -15.55
N ASN A 279 16.42 -17.69 -16.77
CA ASN A 279 17.50 -16.98 -17.46
C ASN A 279 17.73 -15.52 -17.01
N SER A 280 17.01 -15.00 -16.01
CA SER A 280 17.23 -13.64 -15.49
C SER A 280 18.68 -13.47 -14.99
N ARG A 281 19.33 -14.55 -14.52
CA ARG A 281 20.76 -14.59 -14.16
C ARG A 281 21.69 -14.09 -15.27
N ALA A 282 21.33 -14.27 -16.54
CA ALA A 282 22.14 -13.78 -17.67
C ALA A 282 22.26 -12.24 -17.70
N ALA A 283 21.32 -11.53 -17.07
CA ALA A 283 21.41 -10.08 -16.92
C ALA A 283 22.41 -9.65 -15.83
N VAL A 284 22.75 -10.51 -14.87
CA VAL A 284 23.58 -10.13 -13.70
C VAL A 284 24.93 -9.53 -14.10
N PRO A 285 25.72 -10.12 -15.02
CA PRO A 285 27.00 -9.53 -15.43
C PRO A 285 26.84 -8.10 -15.99
N HIS A 286 25.83 -7.90 -16.85
CA HIS A 286 25.54 -6.61 -17.46
C HIS A 286 25.06 -5.57 -16.43
N LEU A 287 24.29 -6.00 -15.43
CA LEU A 287 23.85 -5.13 -14.34
C LEU A 287 25.02 -4.76 -13.41
N ILE A 288 25.94 -5.69 -13.14
CA ILE A 288 27.18 -5.43 -12.39
C ILE A 288 28.04 -4.38 -13.10
N GLU A 289 28.19 -4.48 -14.43
CA GLU A 289 28.89 -3.46 -15.23
C GLU A 289 28.20 -2.10 -15.13
N ARG A 290 26.87 -2.07 -15.20
CA ARG A 290 26.07 -0.85 -15.03
C ARG A 290 26.22 -0.18 -13.66
N LEU A 291 26.60 -0.91 -12.60
CA LEU A 291 26.91 -0.29 -11.30
C LEU A 291 28.09 0.67 -11.37
N ALA A 292 28.95 0.56 -12.39
CA ALA A 292 30.08 1.46 -12.63
C ALA A 292 29.75 2.64 -13.57
N ALA A 293 28.49 2.82 -13.97
CA ALA A 293 28.09 3.92 -14.84
C ALA A 293 28.23 5.29 -14.15
N GLU A 294 28.66 6.31 -14.91
CA GLU A 294 28.75 7.69 -14.41
C GLU A 294 27.37 8.25 -14.02
N ASP A 295 26.32 7.87 -14.75
CA ASP A 295 24.94 8.29 -14.52
C ASP A 295 24.31 7.60 -13.28
N PRO A 296 23.96 8.37 -12.22
CA PRO A 296 23.32 7.83 -11.02
C PRO A 296 22.00 7.10 -11.29
N SER A 297 21.25 7.51 -12.31
CA SER A 297 19.99 6.87 -12.68
C SER A 297 20.21 5.44 -13.14
N LYS A 298 21.29 5.20 -13.91
CA LYS A 298 21.65 3.86 -14.40
C LYS A 298 22.10 2.95 -13.26
N ARG A 299 22.92 3.48 -12.35
CA ARG A 299 23.36 2.74 -11.16
C ARG A 299 22.18 2.35 -10.28
N LYS A 300 21.29 3.30 -9.98
CA LYS A 300 20.07 3.06 -9.19
C LYS A 300 19.16 2.00 -9.81
N GLN A 301 18.95 2.05 -11.13
CA GLN A 301 18.18 1.01 -11.84
C GLN A 301 18.83 -0.38 -11.72
N ALA A 302 20.15 -0.47 -11.85
CA ALA A 302 20.87 -1.72 -11.69
C ALA A 302 20.78 -2.26 -10.26
N ILE A 303 20.89 -1.38 -9.25
CA ILE A 303 20.72 -1.75 -7.83
C ILE A 303 19.32 -2.31 -7.57
N ASP A 304 18.25 -1.65 -8.01
CA ASP A 304 16.86 -2.11 -7.82
C ASP A 304 16.61 -3.45 -8.54
N LEU A 305 17.10 -3.61 -9.78
CA LEU A 305 16.98 -4.88 -10.50
C LEU A 305 17.72 -6.02 -9.78
N LEU A 306 18.96 -5.80 -9.37
CA LEU A 306 19.75 -6.81 -8.65
C LEU A 306 19.08 -7.21 -7.33
N GLY A 307 18.54 -6.24 -6.58
CA GLY A 307 17.74 -6.49 -5.37
C GLY A 307 16.54 -7.39 -5.63
N ARG A 308 15.70 -7.02 -6.62
CA ARG A 308 14.49 -7.78 -6.99
C ARG A 308 14.75 -9.16 -7.57
N MET A 309 15.93 -9.38 -8.16
CA MET A 309 16.38 -10.70 -8.58
C MET A 309 16.68 -11.61 -7.38
N GLY A 310 17.01 -11.02 -6.23
CA GLY A 310 17.20 -11.72 -4.97
C GLY A 310 18.42 -12.64 -5.00
N TYR A 311 18.24 -13.89 -4.56
CA TYR A 311 19.30 -14.90 -4.50
C TYR A 311 20.05 -15.10 -5.84
N ASP A 312 19.34 -14.97 -6.97
CA ASP A 312 19.89 -15.14 -8.31
C ASP A 312 20.99 -14.11 -8.66
N ALA A 313 20.99 -12.96 -7.98
CA ALA A 313 21.97 -11.89 -8.17
C ALA A 313 23.07 -11.87 -7.11
N SER A 314 23.13 -12.86 -6.20
CA SER A 314 24.08 -12.90 -5.06
C SER A 314 25.55 -12.64 -5.41
N VAL A 315 25.98 -13.00 -6.62
CA VAL A 315 27.34 -12.70 -7.13
C VAL A 315 27.65 -11.19 -7.18
N ALA A 316 26.63 -10.33 -7.23
CA ALA A 316 26.80 -8.88 -7.22
C ALA A 316 27.05 -8.27 -5.84
N VAL A 317 26.85 -9.04 -4.75
CA VAL A 317 26.95 -8.54 -3.37
C VAL A 317 28.28 -7.82 -3.08
N PRO A 318 29.47 -8.39 -3.41
CA PRO A 318 30.74 -7.71 -3.13
C PRO A 318 30.85 -6.36 -3.83
N LYS A 319 30.39 -6.28 -5.09
CA LYS A 319 30.42 -5.03 -5.86
C LYS A 319 29.49 -3.98 -5.25
N LEU A 320 28.29 -4.37 -4.84
CA LEU A 320 27.34 -3.51 -4.14
C LEU A 320 27.94 -2.94 -2.84
N ILE A 321 28.60 -3.77 -2.04
CA ILE A 321 29.27 -3.33 -0.81
C ILE A 321 30.38 -2.30 -1.12
N THR A 322 31.24 -2.58 -2.10
CA THR A 322 32.30 -1.62 -2.47
C THR A 322 31.74 -0.29 -3.01
N GLY A 323 30.58 -0.32 -3.66
CA GLY A 323 29.91 0.87 -4.20
C GLY A 323 29.43 1.86 -3.13
N LEU A 324 29.22 1.41 -1.88
CA LEU A 324 28.77 2.29 -0.80
C LEU A 324 29.72 3.45 -0.50
N GLY A 325 31.03 3.28 -0.74
CA GLY A 325 32.04 4.30 -0.47
C GLY A 325 31.98 5.50 -1.41
N GLN A 326 31.46 5.32 -2.63
CA GLN A 326 31.37 6.36 -3.67
C GLN A 326 29.94 6.88 -3.89
N ALA A 327 28.95 6.22 -3.26
CA ALA A 327 27.53 6.52 -3.39
C ALA A 327 27.08 7.72 -2.55
N ASP A 328 26.05 8.43 -3.03
CA ASP A 328 25.32 9.40 -2.21
C ASP A 328 24.39 8.70 -1.19
N GLU A 329 23.72 9.46 -0.31
CA GLU A 329 22.86 8.87 0.73
C GLU A 329 21.62 8.14 0.20
N GLU A 330 21.10 8.52 -0.98
CA GLU A 330 19.96 7.84 -1.60
C GLU A 330 20.39 6.51 -2.23
N GLU A 331 21.53 6.52 -2.92
CA GLU A 331 22.14 5.36 -3.53
C GLU A 331 22.61 4.37 -2.46
N LYS A 332 23.25 4.84 -1.37
CA LYS A 332 23.58 4.00 -0.21
C LYS A 332 22.34 3.30 0.37
N ARG A 333 21.21 4.01 0.48
CA ARG A 333 19.95 3.41 0.94
C ARG A 333 19.46 2.34 -0.03
N SER A 334 19.54 2.60 -1.32
CA SER A 334 19.14 1.65 -2.36
C SER A 334 19.99 0.38 -2.33
N ILE A 335 21.32 0.53 -2.18
CA ILE A 335 22.25 -0.60 -2.05
C ILE A 335 21.90 -1.44 -0.81
N ARG A 336 21.69 -0.80 0.35
CA ARG A 336 21.30 -1.52 1.57
C ARG A 336 20.00 -2.29 1.41
N ASN A 337 18.99 -1.70 0.77
CA ASN A 337 17.73 -2.39 0.48
C ASN A 337 17.94 -3.59 -0.44
N ALA A 338 18.73 -3.43 -1.52
CA ALA A 338 19.05 -4.54 -2.42
C ALA A 338 19.75 -5.69 -1.68
N LEU A 339 20.72 -5.39 -0.80
CA LEU A 339 21.41 -6.40 0.01
C LEU A 339 20.45 -7.17 0.95
N VAL A 340 19.40 -6.51 1.44
CA VAL A 340 18.34 -7.14 2.24
C VAL A 340 17.45 -8.04 1.37
N GLU A 341 17.04 -7.57 0.19
CA GLU A 341 16.20 -8.33 -0.76
C GLU A 341 16.91 -9.59 -1.31
N MET A 342 18.24 -9.54 -1.44
CA MET A 342 19.08 -10.69 -1.78
C MET A 342 19.14 -11.75 -0.67
N GLY A 343 18.76 -11.38 0.56
CA GLY A 343 18.57 -12.30 1.67
C GLY A 343 19.88 -12.92 2.19
N PRO A 344 19.85 -14.16 2.70
CA PRO A 344 20.97 -14.76 3.43
C PRO A 344 22.28 -14.87 2.66
N ALA A 345 22.23 -14.83 1.32
CA ALA A 345 23.41 -14.86 0.47
C ALA A 345 24.30 -13.61 0.61
N SER A 346 23.77 -12.48 1.11
CA SER A 346 24.57 -11.28 1.34
C SER A 346 25.35 -11.30 2.66
N ILE A 347 24.97 -12.17 3.60
CA ILE A 347 25.52 -12.17 4.96
C ILE A 347 27.03 -12.44 5.00
N PRO A 348 27.59 -13.46 4.30
CA PRO A 348 29.03 -13.71 4.36
C PRO A 348 29.85 -12.49 3.97
N SER A 349 29.54 -11.85 2.84
CA SER A 349 30.27 -10.66 2.40
C SER A 349 30.04 -9.44 3.30
N LEU A 350 28.85 -9.31 3.92
CA LEU A 350 28.59 -8.27 4.92
C LEU A 350 29.47 -8.45 6.17
N LEU A 351 29.62 -9.69 6.64
CA LEU A 351 30.49 -10.04 7.76
C LEU A 351 31.97 -9.82 7.39
N ASP A 352 32.39 -10.29 6.22
CA ASP A 352 33.76 -10.13 5.70
C ASP A 352 34.14 -8.65 5.63
N SER A 353 33.22 -7.79 5.17
CA SER A 353 33.45 -6.35 5.08
C SER A 353 33.74 -5.67 6.42
N ALA A 354 33.35 -6.30 7.54
CA ALA A 354 33.57 -5.79 8.89
C ALA A 354 34.84 -6.34 9.55
N THR A 355 35.48 -7.38 8.99
CA THR A 355 36.59 -8.11 9.61
C THR A 355 37.78 -7.21 9.93
N GLU A 356 38.15 -6.32 8.99
CA GLU A 356 39.30 -5.43 9.11
C GLU A 356 38.95 -4.06 9.72
N ILE A 357 37.67 -3.81 10.01
CA ILE A 357 37.24 -2.52 10.56
C ILE A 357 37.60 -2.47 12.06
N PRO A 358 38.30 -1.42 12.53
CA PRO A 358 38.57 -1.25 13.95
C PRO A 358 37.27 -1.26 14.78
N LEU A 359 37.24 -2.05 15.86
CA LEU A 359 36.04 -2.26 16.68
C LEU A 359 35.40 -0.95 17.17
N ALA A 360 36.21 0.07 17.46
CA ALA A 360 35.73 1.39 17.88
C ALA A 360 34.88 2.09 16.80
N LYS A 361 35.16 1.88 15.50
CA LYS A 361 34.37 2.45 14.39
C LYS A 361 33.05 1.71 14.19
N LEU A 362 33.03 0.38 14.43
CA LEU A 362 31.83 -0.45 14.29
C LEU A 362 30.72 -0.12 15.31
N LEU A 363 31.07 0.49 16.44
CA LEU A 363 30.09 0.97 17.43
C LEU A 363 29.30 2.20 16.95
N GLY A 364 29.80 2.94 15.95
CA GLY A 364 29.16 4.15 15.40
C GLY A 364 28.48 3.94 14.05
N GLU A 365 29.02 3.07 13.19
CA GLU A 365 28.50 2.80 11.85
C GLU A 365 27.94 1.37 11.76
N THR A 366 26.63 1.21 11.98
CA THR A 366 25.98 -0.12 12.07
C THR A 366 25.19 -0.52 10.83
N TRP A 367 25.48 0.06 9.66
CA TRP A 367 24.66 -0.19 8.48
C TRP A 367 24.66 -1.66 8.05
N GLN A 368 25.77 -2.39 8.25
CA GLN A 368 25.82 -3.84 8.03
C GLN A 368 24.87 -4.57 8.97
N ALA A 369 24.84 -4.18 10.25
CA ALA A 369 23.97 -4.79 11.25
C ALA A 369 22.50 -4.50 10.95
N ASP A 370 22.20 -3.31 10.41
CA ASP A 370 20.86 -2.94 9.95
C ASP A 370 20.43 -3.78 8.74
N CYS A 371 21.34 -4.02 7.78
CA CYS A 371 21.06 -4.92 6.65
C CYS A 371 20.82 -6.35 7.12
N ILE A 372 21.70 -6.90 7.96
CA ILE A 372 21.56 -8.26 8.50
C ILE A 372 20.29 -8.38 9.35
N GLY A 373 19.98 -7.36 10.16
CA GLY A 373 18.74 -7.28 10.94
C GLY A 373 17.49 -7.24 10.05
N GLY A 374 17.56 -6.56 8.90
CA GLY A 374 16.50 -6.53 7.89
C GLY A 374 16.25 -7.89 7.20
N ILE A 375 17.29 -8.71 7.03
CA ILE A 375 17.17 -10.11 6.57
C ILE A 375 16.46 -10.97 7.63
N GLY A 376 16.65 -10.64 8.92
CA GLY A 376 15.91 -11.22 10.03
C GLY A 376 16.36 -12.64 10.41
N ILE A 377 15.41 -13.51 10.77
CA ILE A 377 15.68 -14.82 11.37
C ILE A 377 16.55 -15.74 10.50
N GLN A 378 16.51 -15.56 9.18
CA GLN A 378 17.30 -16.37 8.25
C GLN A 378 18.81 -16.15 8.44
N ALA A 379 19.21 -15.02 9.04
CA ALA A 379 20.60 -14.72 9.31
C ALA A 379 21.18 -15.44 10.53
N VAL A 380 20.34 -15.94 11.45
CA VAL A 380 20.79 -16.45 12.76
C VAL A 380 21.81 -17.59 12.63
N SER A 381 21.63 -18.48 11.66
CA SER A 381 22.56 -19.59 11.43
C SER A 381 23.97 -19.09 11.05
N SER A 382 24.07 -18.19 10.08
CA SER A 382 25.34 -17.59 9.67
C SER A 382 25.98 -16.77 10.79
N LEU A 383 25.19 -16.01 11.57
CA LEU A 383 25.72 -15.22 12.68
C LEU A 383 26.23 -16.10 13.82
N THR A 384 25.51 -17.16 14.18
CA THR A 384 25.93 -18.10 15.22
C THR A 384 27.16 -18.91 14.81
N ASN A 385 27.32 -19.21 13.51
CA ASN A 385 28.55 -19.82 12.98
C ASN A 385 29.72 -18.83 13.00
N SER A 386 29.51 -17.59 12.56
CA SER A 386 30.53 -16.53 12.61
C SER A 386 31.06 -16.30 14.03
N LEU A 387 30.19 -16.32 15.04
CA LEU A 387 30.60 -16.23 16.45
C LEU A 387 31.43 -17.43 16.94
N LYS A 388 31.30 -18.60 16.32
CA LYS A 388 32.14 -19.77 16.66
C LYS A 388 33.49 -19.72 15.96
N GLU A 389 33.51 -19.23 14.72
CA GLU A 389 34.67 -19.27 13.83
C GLU A 389 35.63 -18.09 14.04
N ASN A 390 35.10 -16.90 14.37
CA ASN A 390 35.87 -15.65 14.39
C ASN A 390 35.81 -14.94 15.75
N PRO A 391 36.48 -15.48 16.80
CA PRO A 391 36.47 -14.88 18.12
C PRO A 391 37.32 -13.60 18.15
N GLY A 392 36.69 -12.44 18.29
CA GLY A 392 37.40 -11.19 18.65
C GLY A 392 37.65 -10.17 17.54
N ASN A 393 37.18 -10.39 16.31
CA ASN A 393 37.28 -9.40 15.22
C ASN A 393 35.93 -8.67 14.98
N GLY A 394 35.92 -7.75 14.00
CA GLY A 394 34.74 -6.96 13.68
C GLY A 394 33.52 -7.76 13.23
N ALA A 395 33.73 -8.91 12.56
CA ALA A 395 32.64 -9.80 12.14
C ALA A 395 31.93 -10.44 13.36
N GLY A 396 32.69 -10.81 14.40
CA GLY A 396 32.14 -11.30 15.67
C GLY A 396 31.30 -10.23 16.38
N LEU A 397 31.81 -8.99 16.46
CA LEU A 397 31.07 -7.89 17.09
C LEU A 397 29.79 -7.57 16.31
N LEU A 398 29.90 -7.49 14.99
CA LEU A 398 28.77 -7.28 14.09
C LEU A 398 27.71 -8.38 14.26
N SER A 399 28.13 -9.63 14.45
CA SER A 399 27.22 -10.75 14.70
C SER A 399 26.42 -10.57 16.00
N LEU A 400 27.05 -10.12 17.09
CA LEU A 400 26.34 -9.82 18.34
C LEU A 400 25.33 -8.68 18.17
N VAL A 401 25.72 -7.58 17.50
CA VAL A 401 24.83 -6.43 17.26
C VAL A 401 23.67 -6.81 16.35
N ALA A 402 23.91 -7.61 15.30
CA ALA A 402 22.86 -8.12 14.42
C ALA A 402 21.89 -9.06 15.17
N LEU A 403 22.40 -9.96 16.02
CA LEU A 403 21.56 -10.83 16.85
C LEU A 403 20.70 -10.03 17.84
N GLN A 404 21.22 -8.94 18.40
CA GLN A 404 20.43 -8.01 19.23
C GLN A 404 19.25 -7.43 18.43
N LYS A 405 19.49 -6.95 17.20
CA LYS A 405 18.45 -6.37 16.34
C LYS A 405 17.40 -7.40 15.92
N ILE A 406 17.82 -8.63 15.61
CA ILE A 406 16.92 -9.73 15.24
C ILE A 406 16.08 -10.17 16.46
N GLY A 407 16.69 -10.20 17.65
CA GLY A 407 15.99 -10.58 18.88
C GLY A 407 15.53 -12.04 18.92
N ASP A 408 16.25 -12.93 18.23
CA ASP A 408 15.90 -14.34 18.14
C ASP A 408 15.81 -14.99 19.53
N LYS A 409 14.66 -15.61 19.82
CA LYS A 409 14.34 -16.18 21.14
C LYS A 409 14.78 -17.63 21.27
N SER A 410 15.54 -18.18 20.34
CA SER A 410 16.00 -19.57 20.41
C SER A 410 16.98 -19.79 21.58
N PRO A 411 16.90 -20.96 22.26
CA PRO A 411 17.90 -21.34 23.26
C PRO A 411 19.31 -21.47 22.69
N THR A 412 19.42 -21.89 21.43
CA THR A 412 20.69 -22.05 20.70
C THR A 412 21.42 -20.72 20.55
N THR A 413 20.71 -19.65 20.16
CA THR A 413 21.29 -18.31 20.06
C THR A 413 21.80 -17.83 21.42
N ARG A 414 21.02 -18.04 22.49
CA ARG A 414 21.48 -17.70 23.85
C ARG A 414 22.73 -18.46 24.28
N GLN A 415 22.80 -19.76 24.00
CA GLN A 415 23.96 -20.59 24.32
C GLN A 415 25.23 -20.10 23.62
N VAL A 416 25.11 -19.62 22.38
CA VAL A 416 26.25 -19.08 21.62
C VAL A 416 26.67 -17.70 22.14
N ILE A 417 25.75 -16.87 22.63
CA ILE A 417 26.06 -15.54 23.17
C ILE A 417 26.70 -15.61 24.56
N LEU A 418 26.31 -16.57 25.41
CA LEU A 418 26.71 -16.63 26.82
C LEU A 418 28.23 -16.53 27.09
N PRO A 419 29.11 -17.25 26.35
CA PRO A 419 30.56 -17.15 26.57
C PRO A 419 31.13 -15.74 26.36
N TRP A 420 30.48 -14.91 25.55
CA TRP A 420 30.96 -13.57 25.21
C TRP A 420 30.77 -12.54 26.34
N LEU A 421 30.00 -12.87 27.38
CA LEU A 421 29.90 -12.04 28.58
C LEU A 421 31.22 -11.98 29.37
N GLU A 422 32.11 -12.96 29.17
CA GLU A 422 33.39 -13.07 29.88
C GLU A 422 34.58 -12.70 28.97
N HIS A 423 34.31 -12.14 27.79
CA HIS A 423 35.35 -11.78 26.82
C HIS A 423 36.30 -10.70 27.36
N GLU A 424 37.59 -10.78 27.02
CA GLU A 424 38.64 -9.85 27.49
C GLU A 424 38.31 -8.38 27.18
N GLN A 425 37.85 -8.13 25.95
CA GLN A 425 37.49 -6.80 25.46
C GLN A 425 36.05 -6.42 25.85
N ALA A 426 35.91 -5.26 26.48
CA ALA A 426 34.64 -4.73 26.98
C ALA A 426 33.55 -4.55 25.91
N VAL A 427 33.96 -4.25 24.67
CA VAL A 427 33.05 -4.04 23.55
C VAL A 427 32.20 -5.29 23.27
N PHE A 428 32.82 -6.47 23.32
CA PHE A 428 32.11 -7.74 23.15
C PHE A 428 31.22 -8.05 24.35
N ARG A 429 31.69 -7.81 25.58
CA ARG A 429 30.87 -8.02 26.79
C ARG A 429 29.58 -7.19 26.73
N GLY A 430 29.69 -5.90 26.36
CA GLY A 430 28.54 -5.00 26.22
C GLY A 430 27.58 -5.45 25.11
N ALA A 431 28.09 -5.77 23.92
CA ALA A 431 27.28 -6.26 22.81
C ALA A 431 26.59 -7.60 23.12
N ALA A 432 27.31 -8.52 23.77
CA ALA A 432 26.78 -9.81 24.20
C ALA A 432 25.67 -9.64 25.25
N LEU A 433 25.82 -8.71 26.19
CA LEU A 433 24.79 -8.41 27.18
C LEU A 433 23.50 -7.92 26.52
N SER A 434 23.62 -6.95 25.60
CA SER A 434 22.49 -6.42 24.84
C SER A 434 21.81 -7.50 24.00
N ALA A 435 22.59 -8.33 23.30
CA ALA A 435 22.06 -9.44 22.51
C ALA A 435 21.39 -10.53 23.37
N LEU A 436 21.92 -10.81 24.57
CA LEU A 436 21.34 -11.79 25.49
C LEU A 436 20.00 -11.33 26.05
N VAL A 437 19.87 -10.04 26.40
CA VAL A 437 18.59 -9.47 26.84
C VAL A 437 17.57 -9.51 25.70
N ALA A 438 17.98 -9.08 24.50
CA ALA A 438 17.13 -9.10 23.31
C ALA A 438 16.70 -10.51 22.89
N SER A 439 17.50 -11.55 23.15
CA SER A 439 17.18 -12.97 22.86
C SER A 439 16.43 -13.71 23.98
N SER A 440 16.13 -13.05 25.11
CA SER A 440 15.45 -13.66 26.24
C SER A 440 13.92 -13.52 26.16
N THR A 441 13.20 -14.59 26.50
CA THR A 441 11.73 -14.57 26.72
C THR A 441 11.38 -14.22 28.17
N LYS A 442 12.33 -14.38 29.10
CA LYS A 442 12.19 -14.00 30.51
C LYS A 442 13.42 -13.20 30.93
N PRO A 443 13.56 -11.94 30.48
CA PRO A 443 14.76 -11.14 30.76
C PRO A 443 15.07 -10.98 32.25
N ASN A 444 14.05 -11.05 33.12
CA ASN A 444 14.23 -10.96 34.58
C ASN A 444 15.12 -12.07 35.15
N MET A 445 15.21 -13.24 34.51
CA MET A 445 16.13 -14.29 34.95
C MET A 445 17.60 -13.91 34.75
N LEU A 446 17.87 -12.87 33.95
CA LEU A 446 19.21 -12.33 33.74
C LEU A 446 19.60 -11.29 34.79
N MET A 447 18.74 -10.99 35.77
CA MET A 447 19.00 -9.96 36.78
C MET A 447 20.35 -10.11 37.49
N PRO A 448 20.79 -11.30 37.94
CA PRO A 448 22.11 -11.45 38.55
C PRO A 448 23.25 -11.09 37.59
N ARG A 449 23.11 -11.42 36.30
CA ARG A 449 24.10 -11.08 35.27
C ARG A 449 24.12 -9.59 34.96
N LEU A 450 22.94 -8.97 34.87
CA LEU A 450 22.82 -7.52 34.70
C LEU A 450 23.48 -6.80 35.86
N GLN A 451 23.16 -7.16 37.11
CA GLN A 451 23.75 -6.59 38.31
C GLN A 451 25.27 -6.77 38.39
N ALA A 452 25.80 -7.91 37.94
CA ALA A 452 27.24 -8.11 37.81
C ALA A 452 27.86 -7.16 36.78
N ALA A 453 27.24 -7.01 35.61
CA ALA A 453 27.70 -6.09 34.57
C ALA A 453 27.65 -4.61 34.98
N MET A 454 26.75 -4.22 35.90
CA MET A 454 26.74 -2.88 36.50
C MET A 454 28.01 -2.57 37.32
N ARG A 455 28.79 -3.59 37.69
CA ARG A 455 30.03 -3.46 38.45
C ARG A 455 31.28 -3.73 37.61
N ASP A 456 31.12 -3.86 36.29
CA ASP A 456 32.24 -4.08 35.37
C ASP A 456 33.24 -2.92 35.44
N PRO A 457 34.56 -3.18 35.42
CA PRO A 457 35.56 -2.13 35.44
C PRO A 457 35.43 -1.14 34.26
N ASN A 458 34.92 -1.58 33.11
CA ASN A 458 34.77 -0.75 31.92
C ASN A 458 33.40 -0.07 31.86
N SER A 459 33.38 1.24 31.60
CA SER A 459 32.15 2.02 31.56
C SER A 459 31.20 1.61 30.43
N LEU A 460 31.69 1.10 29.29
CA LEU A 460 30.84 0.63 28.19
C LEU A 460 29.94 -0.54 28.62
N VAL A 461 30.46 -1.46 29.43
CA VAL A 461 29.69 -2.62 29.92
C VAL A 461 28.69 -2.18 30.96
N ARG A 462 29.09 -1.27 31.87
CA ARG A 462 28.16 -0.68 32.85
C ARG A 462 27.02 0.07 32.15
N GLN A 463 27.33 0.85 31.12
CA GLN A 463 26.33 1.54 30.30
C GLN A 463 25.39 0.55 29.61
N ALA A 464 25.92 -0.48 28.96
CA ALA A 464 25.11 -1.52 28.33
C ALA A 464 24.18 -2.22 29.34
N ALA A 465 24.64 -2.42 30.58
CA ALA A 465 23.80 -2.96 31.66
C ALA A 465 22.66 -2.00 32.04
N MET A 466 22.92 -0.69 32.14
CA MET A 466 21.88 0.30 32.40
C MET A 466 20.85 0.36 31.27
N ASP A 467 21.31 0.39 30.02
CA ASP A 467 20.43 0.45 28.83
C ASP A 467 19.58 -0.83 28.73
N ALA A 468 20.18 -1.98 29.03
CA ALA A 468 19.47 -3.24 29.12
C ALA A 468 18.40 -3.19 30.22
N LEU A 469 18.70 -2.68 31.42
CA LEU A 469 17.72 -2.52 32.49
C LEU A 469 16.59 -1.54 32.12
N ALA A 470 16.92 -0.44 31.43
CA ALA A 470 15.92 0.49 30.92
C ALA A 470 14.94 -0.19 29.95
N SER A 471 15.43 -1.10 29.10
CA SER A 471 14.59 -1.88 28.18
C SER A 471 13.62 -2.85 28.88
N LEU A 472 13.90 -3.22 30.14
CA LEU A 472 13.02 -4.08 30.94
C LEU A 472 11.90 -3.31 31.66
N GLY A 473 12.02 -1.99 31.76
CA GLY A 473 11.06 -1.13 32.44
C GLY A 473 10.77 -1.55 33.89
N SER A 474 9.49 -1.62 34.25
CA SER A 474 9.03 -1.99 35.60
C SER A 474 9.48 -3.39 36.06
N SER A 475 9.90 -4.26 35.13
CA SER A 475 10.44 -5.56 35.47
C SER A 475 11.86 -5.50 36.06
N ALA A 476 12.56 -4.37 35.92
CA ALA A 476 13.88 -4.13 36.50
C ALA A 476 13.86 -3.61 37.95
N LYS A 477 12.70 -3.59 38.64
CA LYS A 477 12.59 -3.11 40.04
C LYS A 477 13.57 -3.79 41.01
N GLY A 478 13.95 -5.05 40.76
CA GLY A 478 14.97 -5.77 41.53
C GLY A 478 16.40 -5.18 41.45
N ALA A 479 16.67 -4.26 40.52
CA ALA A 479 17.96 -3.57 40.37
C ALA A 479 17.98 -2.15 40.96
N THR A 480 16.90 -1.69 41.62
CA THR A 480 16.76 -0.30 42.08
C THR A 480 17.97 0.16 42.91
N THR A 481 18.39 -0.60 43.92
CA THR A 481 19.57 -0.24 44.74
C THR A 481 20.85 -0.09 43.91
N ALA A 482 21.07 -0.97 42.93
CA ALA A 482 22.25 -0.90 42.09
C ALA A 482 22.20 0.30 41.12
N LEU A 483 21.01 0.64 40.61
CA LEU A 483 20.79 1.82 39.78
C LEU A 483 21.04 3.11 40.58
N VAL A 484 20.56 3.15 41.82
CA VAL A 484 20.77 4.26 42.76
C VAL A 484 22.25 4.47 43.08
N ASN A 485 23.04 3.40 43.19
CA ASN A 485 24.50 3.51 43.35
C ASN A 485 25.20 3.99 42.06
N SER A 486 24.64 3.66 40.89
CA SER A 486 25.19 4.07 39.59
C SER A 486 24.90 5.53 39.25
N LEU A 487 24.09 6.23 40.06
CA LEU A 487 23.91 7.68 39.96
C LEU A 487 25.19 8.46 40.28
N ASP A 488 26.11 7.88 41.05
CA ASP A 488 27.40 8.48 41.41
C ASP A 488 28.56 7.88 40.59
N ASP A 489 28.27 7.24 39.45
CA ASP A 489 29.32 6.69 38.58
C ASP A 489 30.24 7.80 38.06
N LYS A 490 31.53 7.49 37.94
CA LYS A 490 32.54 8.43 37.44
C LYS A 490 32.35 8.76 35.95
N ASP A 491 31.74 7.85 35.21
CA ASP A 491 31.47 7.99 33.78
C ASP A 491 30.08 8.62 33.56
N ALA A 492 30.06 9.77 32.87
CA ALA A 492 28.83 10.51 32.62
C ALA A 492 27.82 9.72 31.77
N ALA A 493 28.27 8.88 30.82
CA ALA A 493 27.36 8.08 30.00
C ALA A 493 26.66 7.00 30.83
N VAL A 494 27.40 6.35 31.74
CA VAL A 494 26.83 5.38 32.69
C VAL A 494 25.83 6.06 33.61
N GLN A 495 26.19 7.22 34.18
CA GLN A 495 25.29 8.00 35.02
C GLN A 495 23.99 8.31 34.29
N LEU A 496 24.06 8.88 33.07
CA LEU A 496 22.89 9.21 32.25
C LEU A 496 22.00 8.00 31.95
N SER A 497 22.60 6.87 31.59
CA SER A 497 21.85 5.63 31.34
C SER A 497 21.18 5.10 32.62
N ALA A 498 21.84 5.22 33.79
CA ALA A 498 21.24 4.85 35.07
C ALA A 498 20.01 5.73 35.40
N ILE A 499 20.10 7.04 35.16
CA ILE A 499 18.96 7.97 35.34
C ILE A 499 17.79 7.54 34.46
N ARG A 500 18.03 7.31 33.16
CA ARG A 500 16.99 6.88 32.22
C ARG A 500 16.37 5.54 32.62
N ALA A 501 17.18 4.59 33.09
CA ALA A 501 16.70 3.29 33.55
C ALA A 501 15.77 3.43 34.77
N ILE A 502 16.12 4.29 35.73
CA ILE A 502 15.27 4.57 36.91
C ILE A 502 13.90 5.11 36.49
N GLY A 503 13.86 6.03 35.54
CA GLY A 503 12.61 6.57 35.01
C GLY A 503 11.68 5.51 34.41
N LYS A 504 12.23 4.44 33.85
CA LYS A 504 11.45 3.35 33.26
C LYS A 504 10.93 2.34 34.29
N LEU A 505 11.33 2.44 35.56
CA LEU A 505 10.90 1.51 36.61
C LEU A 505 9.44 1.71 37.04
N GLU A 506 8.84 2.87 36.75
CA GLU A 506 7.55 3.29 37.33
C GLU A 506 7.57 3.14 38.87
N SER A 507 8.56 3.81 39.47
CA SER A 507 8.74 3.81 40.92
C SER A 507 7.80 4.81 41.59
N ASP A 508 7.48 4.53 42.85
CA ASP A 508 6.71 5.38 43.76
C ASP A 508 7.58 5.87 44.93
N ASP A 509 8.88 5.58 44.89
CA ASP A 509 9.85 5.94 45.92
C ASP A 509 10.11 7.45 45.91
N SER A 510 9.56 8.13 46.91
CA SER A 510 9.67 9.59 47.07
C SER A 510 11.10 10.03 47.41
N VAL A 511 11.89 9.23 48.12
CA VAL A 511 13.28 9.56 48.46
C VAL A 511 14.13 9.54 47.20
N LEU A 512 13.94 8.53 46.35
CA LEU A 512 14.60 8.44 45.06
C LEU A 512 14.21 9.58 44.13
N ALA A 513 12.92 9.92 44.08
CA ALA A 513 12.43 11.06 43.31
C ALA A 513 13.06 12.39 43.78
N GLU A 514 13.17 12.63 45.09
CA GLU A 514 13.83 13.82 45.64
C GLU A 514 15.31 13.86 45.33
N ARG A 515 16.00 12.71 45.43
CA ARG A 515 17.41 12.61 45.05
C ARG A 515 17.63 13.00 43.59
N LEU A 516 16.84 12.46 42.67
CA LEU A 516 16.91 12.82 41.25
C LEU A 516 16.57 14.29 41.03
N ALA A 517 15.53 14.83 41.67
CA ALA A 517 15.19 16.25 41.57
C ALA A 517 16.30 17.16 42.12
N GLY A 518 17.08 16.70 43.10
CA GLY A 518 18.30 17.34 43.59
C GLY A 518 19.36 17.52 42.51
N MET A 519 19.44 16.59 41.55
CA MET A 519 20.41 16.62 40.46
C MET A 519 20.04 17.60 39.33
N LEU A 520 18.91 18.31 39.41
CA LEU A 520 18.55 19.34 38.44
C LEU A 520 19.37 20.63 38.62
N ASP A 521 19.75 20.94 39.86
CA ASP A 521 20.43 22.19 40.22
C ASP A 521 21.87 22.20 39.66
N GLY A 522 22.23 23.21 38.87
CA GLY A 522 23.57 23.34 38.30
C GLY A 522 23.96 22.30 37.22
N ALA A 523 23.05 21.40 36.86
CA ALA A 523 23.31 20.36 35.85
C ALA A 523 23.50 20.92 34.44
N GLY A 524 24.38 20.28 33.67
CA GLY A 524 24.49 20.49 32.22
C GLY A 524 23.26 20.01 31.45
N THR A 525 23.18 20.33 30.16
CA THR A 525 22.00 20.08 29.31
C THR A 525 21.56 18.61 29.29
N ASP A 526 22.49 17.68 29.06
CA ASP A 526 22.19 16.25 28.89
C ASP A 526 21.72 15.60 30.20
N LEU A 527 22.38 15.93 31.30
CA LEU A 527 22.02 15.45 32.64
C LEU A 527 20.64 15.97 33.04
N ARG A 528 20.39 17.27 32.85
CA ARG A 528 19.09 17.87 33.16
C ARG A 528 17.98 17.21 32.35
N LEU A 529 18.20 16.98 31.05
CA LEU A 529 17.23 16.30 30.20
C LEU A 529 16.93 14.88 30.71
N ALA A 530 17.96 14.07 30.98
CA ALA A 530 17.78 12.71 31.47
C ALA A 530 17.04 12.66 32.83
N VAL A 531 17.35 13.57 33.75
CA VAL A 531 16.69 13.67 35.06
C VAL A 531 15.22 14.03 34.89
N VAL A 532 14.90 15.03 34.07
CA VAL A 532 13.51 15.45 33.81
C VAL A 532 12.70 14.31 33.19
N GLU A 533 13.24 13.65 32.16
CA GLU A 533 12.60 12.49 31.53
C GLU A 533 12.37 11.36 32.54
N SER A 534 13.34 11.13 33.42
CA SER A 534 13.26 10.11 34.45
C SER A 534 12.17 10.42 35.47
N LEU A 535 12.11 11.65 35.99
CA LEU A 535 11.10 12.08 36.95
C LEU A 535 9.67 11.95 36.40
N GLY A 536 9.48 12.20 35.10
CA GLY A 536 8.18 11.98 34.43
C GLY A 536 7.75 10.52 34.29
N GLY A 537 8.64 9.56 34.57
CA GLY A 537 8.34 8.13 34.58
C GLY A 537 7.93 7.56 35.94
N PHE A 538 8.00 8.35 37.01
CA PHE A 538 7.45 7.98 38.32
C PHE A 538 5.92 8.02 38.28
N ARG A 539 5.25 7.17 39.06
CA ARG A 539 3.78 7.25 39.15
C ARG A 539 3.33 8.40 40.04
N LYS A 540 4.17 8.76 41.02
CA LYS A 540 3.95 9.87 41.93
C LYS A 540 5.26 10.58 42.25
N LEU A 541 5.20 11.91 42.29
CA LEU A 541 6.31 12.74 42.74
C LEU A 541 5.93 13.50 44.02
N PRO A 542 6.88 13.69 44.96
CA PRO A 542 6.67 14.59 46.09
C PRO A 542 6.60 16.04 45.60
N SER A 543 5.86 16.88 46.33
CA SER A 543 5.64 18.29 45.96
C SER A 543 6.94 19.08 45.75
N ILE A 544 8.01 18.73 46.47
CA ILE A 544 9.33 19.35 46.31
C ILE A 544 9.92 19.03 44.92
N ALA A 545 9.82 17.79 44.46
CA ALA A 545 10.28 17.39 43.13
C ALA A 545 9.47 18.06 42.02
N VAL A 546 8.15 18.18 42.18
CA VAL A 546 7.29 18.92 41.23
C VAL A 546 7.69 20.39 41.17
N LYS A 547 7.95 21.04 42.31
CA LYS A 547 8.43 22.45 42.34
C LYS A 547 9.78 22.62 41.64
N ARG A 548 10.70 21.68 41.80
CA ARG A 548 12.00 21.69 41.09
C ARG A 548 11.81 21.52 39.58
N LEU A 549 10.92 20.62 39.13
CA LEU A 549 10.53 20.50 37.71
C LEU A 549 9.93 21.80 37.15
N VAL A 550 9.11 22.50 37.94
CA VAL A 550 8.57 23.82 37.56
C VAL A 550 9.69 24.83 37.32
N GLY A 551 10.73 24.86 38.16
CA GLY A 551 11.90 25.73 37.94
C GLY A 551 12.63 25.44 36.61
N VAL A 552 12.55 24.21 36.09
CA VAL A 552 13.14 23.86 34.79
C VAL A 552 12.41 24.52 33.62
N LEU A 553 11.12 24.88 33.79
CA LEU A 553 10.35 25.56 32.74
C LEU A 553 10.91 26.94 32.38
N GLU A 554 11.69 27.55 33.26
CA GLU A 554 12.32 28.87 33.04
C GLU A 554 13.67 28.78 32.32
N VAL A 555 14.18 27.57 32.10
CA VAL A 555 15.45 27.34 31.42
C VAL A 555 15.30 27.59 29.92
N LYS A 556 16.22 28.38 29.34
CA LYS A 556 16.26 28.69 27.89
C LYS A 556 16.44 27.49 26.95
N HIS A 557 16.80 26.30 27.44
CA HIS A 557 17.07 25.14 26.59
C HIS A 557 15.76 24.44 26.19
N THR A 558 15.37 24.58 24.93
CA THR A 558 14.06 24.15 24.40
C THR A 558 13.76 22.67 24.63
N ALA A 559 14.72 21.76 24.43
CA ALA A 559 14.44 20.32 24.58
C ALA A 559 14.19 19.94 26.04
N THR A 560 14.92 20.55 26.99
CA THR A 560 14.73 20.30 28.42
C THR A 560 13.43 20.92 28.93
N GLN A 561 13.09 22.10 28.42
CA GLN A 561 11.82 22.75 28.71
C GLN A 561 10.63 21.91 28.21
N SER A 562 10.71 21.39 26.98
CA SER A 562 9.70 20.47 26.42
C SER A 562 9.58 19.19 27.24
N ALA A 563 10.71 18.57 27.59
CA ALA A 563 10.71 17.36 28.42
C ALA A 563 10.07 17.60 29.79
N ALA A 564 10.21 18.80 30.36
CA ALA A 564 9.60 19.15 31.65
C ALA A 564 8.07 19.25 31.52
N PHE A 565 7.54 19.85 30.45
CA PHE A 565 6.11 19.82 30.17
C PHE A 565 5.59 18.38 29.98
N ASP A 566 6.31 17.56 29.22
CA ASP A 566 5.92 16.16 29.00
C ASP A 566 5.97 15.32 30.29
N ALA A 567 6.95 15.57 31.15
CA ALA A 567 7.04 14.94 32.47
C ALA A 567 5.83 15.30 33.34
N LEU A 568 5.47 16.59 33.40
CA LEU A 568 4.28 17.06 34.13
C LEU A 568 2.99 16.48 33.54
N ALA A 569 2.88 16.39 32.21
CA ALA A 569 1.74 15.79 31.54
C ALA A 569 1.57 14.30 31.88
N LYS A 570 2.67 13.53 31.91
CA LYS A 570 2.65 12.09 32.25
C LYS A 570 2.23 11.82 33.68
N LEU A 571 2.61 12.70 34.61
CA LEU A 571 2.20 12.63 36.02
C LEU A 571 0.71 12.93 36.22
N GLY A 572 0.10 13.66 35.27
CA GLY A 572 -1.32 13.98 35.29
C GLY A 572 -1.74 14.72 36.57
N PRO A 573 -2.83 14.33 37.24
CA PRO A 573 -3.36 15.05 38.42
C PRO A 573 -2.39 15.18 39.60
N GLU A 574 -1.37 14.33 39.71
CA GLU A 574 -0.36 14.44 40.78
C GLU A 574 0.54 15.68 40.60
N ALA A 575 0.63 16.23 39.38
CA ALA A 575 1.38 17.45 39.08
C ALA A 575 0.59 18.74 39.35
N LYS A 576 -0.52 18.70 40.09
CA LYS A 576 -1.32 19.88 40.51
C LYS A 576 -0.48 21.06 41.07
N PRO A 577 0.60 20.86 41.83
CA PRO A 577 1.45 21.97 42.27
C PRO A 577 2.06 22.80 41.12
N ALA A 578 2.11 22.26 39.90
CA ALA A 578 2.60 22.96 38.72
C ALA A 578 1.55 23.83 37.99
N LEU A 579 0.27 23.75 38.36
CA LEU A 579 -0.83 24.43 37.64
C LEU A 579 -0.59 25.94 37.48
N SER A 580 -0.08 26.62 38.51
CA SER A 580 0.21 28.06 38.44
C SER A 580 1.22 28.38 37.34
N ALA A 581 2.31 27.61 37.25
CA ALA A 581 3.35 27.83 36.26
C ALA A 581 2.89 27.42 34.85
N LEU A 582 2.16 26.32 34.74
CA LEU A 582 1.57 25.90 33.47
C LEU A 582 0.60 26.96 32.91
N ASN A 583 -0.25 27.54 33.77
CA ASN A 583 -1.17 28.61 33.37
C ASN A 583 -0.44 29.87 32.89
N GLN A 584 0.67 30.25 33.53
CA GLN A 584 1.52 31.35 33.06
C GLN A 584 2.16 31.03 31.69
N ALA A 585 2.60 29.79 31.49
CA ALA A 585 3.27 29.37 30.25
C ALA A 585 2.35 29.34 29.02
N VAL A 586 1.02 29.28 29.19
CA VAL A 586 0.05 29.43 28.09
C VAL A 586 0.14 30.82 27.44
N GLY A 587 0.59 31.85 28.16
CA GLY A 587 0.80 33.20 27.65
C GLY A 587 2.21 33.48 27.10
N HIS A 588 3.07 32.46 26.98
CA HIS A 588 4.47 32.65 26.64
C HIS A 588 4.68 33.12 25.18
N ALA A 589 5.74 33.90 24.92
CA ALA A 589 6.05 34.41 23.58
C ALA A 589 6.32 33.29 22.56
N ASP A 590 7.03 32.24 22.98
CA ASP A 590 7.31 31.06 22.16
C ASP A 590 6.09 30.14 22.01
N SER A 591 5.75 29.78 20.78
CA SER A 591 4.57 28.96 20.49
C SER A 591 4.73 27.48 20.85
N GLY A 592 5.95 26.95 20.90
CA GLY A 592 6.24 25.60 21.35
C GLY A 592 5.99 25.46 22.85
N VAL A 593 6.40 26.47 23.64
CA VAL A 593 6.12 26.55 25.08
C VAL A 593 4.62 26.63 25.33
N ARG A 594 3.88 27.50 24.62
CA ARG A 594 2.42 27.58 24.75
C ARG A 594 1.73 26.24 24.46
N ALA A 595 2.13 25.57 23.37
CA ALA A 595 1.55 24.29 22.99
C ALA A 595 1.86 23.19 24.02
N SER A 596 3.08 23.13 24.53
CA SER A 596 3.50 22.13 25.51
C SER A 596 2.83 22.37 26.87
N ALA A 597 2.69 23.63 27.29
CA ALA A 597 1.95 24.01 28.49
C ALA A 597 0.47 23.61 28.40
N LEU A 598 -0.20 23.89 27.27
CA LEU A 598 -1.58 23.44 27.04
C LEU A 598 -1.71 21.92 27.07
N ASN A 599 -0.77 21.19 26.46
CA ASN A 599 -0.78 19.72 26.49
C ASN A 599 -0.57 19.14 27.90
N ALA A 600 0.24 19.79 28.73
CA ALA A 600 0.37 19.41 30.14
C ALA A 600 -0.92 19.71 30.91
N LEU A 601 -1.51 20.89 30.72
CA LEU A 601 -2.75 21.30 31.40
C LEU A 601 -3.92 20.34 31.11
N THR A 602 -4.05 19.81 29.90
CA THR A 602 -5.12 18.84 29.58
C THR A 602 -5.02 17.53 30.38
N LYS A 603 -3.86 17.22 30.94
CA LYS A 603 -3.65 16.02 31.77
C LYS A 603 -3.60 16.33 33.28
N VAL A 604 -3.20 17.54 33.65
CA VAL A 604 -2.98 17.94 35.05
C VAL A 604 -4.20 18.63 35.65
N GLU A 605 -4.88 19.50 34.89
CA GLU A 605 -6.08 20.19 35.36
C GLU A 605 -7.26 19.22 35.37
N THR A 606 -7.85 19.04 36.55
CA THR A 606 -8.99 18.13 36.75
C THR A 606 -10.33 18.85 36.72
N ASP A 607 -10.33 20.19 36.71
CA ASP A 607 -11.52 21.03 36.58
C ASP A 607 -11.77 21.35 35.10
N ASP A 608 -12.74 20.66 34.50
CA ASP A 608 -13.11 20.81 33.09
C ASP A 608 -13.55 22.24 32.75
N GLY A 609 -14.13 22.98 33.69
CA GLY A 609 -14.55 24.36 33.49
C GLY A 609 -13.36 25.31 33.34
N LYS A 610 -12.34 25.14 34.19
CA LYS A 610 -11.08 25.89 34.08
C LYS A 610 -10.30 25.49 32.84
N LEU A 611 -10.24 24.20 32.54
CA LEU A 611 -9.55 23.70 31.35
C LEU A 611 -10.22 24.23 30.07
N LEU A 612 -11.55 24.26 30.02
CA LEU A 612 -12.31 24.87 28.92
C LEU A 612 -11.99 26.37 28.76
N ALA A 613 -11.91 27.11 29.86
CA ALA A 613 -11.58 28.54 29.84
C ALA A 613 -10.17 28.82 29.28
N LEU A 614 -9.24 27.86 29.39
CA LEU A 614 -7.88 27.93 28.85
C LEU A 614 -7.82 27.49 27.38
N LEU A 615 -8.49 26.41 27.01
CA LEU A 615 -8.44 25.83 25.66
C LEU A 615 -9.23 26.66 24.64
N LYS A 616 -10.35 27.27 25.05
CA LYS A 616 -11.24 28.01 24.15
C LYS A 616 -10.54 29.22 23.49
N PRO A 617 -9.84 30.11 24.22
CA PRO A 617 -9.06 31.19 23.61
C PRO A 617 -7.92 30.70 22.71
N ALA A 618 -7.28 29.57 23.06
CA ALA A 618 -6.15 29.01 22.32
C ALA A 618 -6.48 28.54 20.89
N LEU A 619 -7.76 28.34 20.57
CA LEU A 619 -8.22 28.10 19.19
C LEU A 619 -7.95 29.27 18.25
N ARG A 620 -7.73 30.48 18.79
CA ARG A 620 -7.44 31.69 18.03
C ARG A 620 -5.94 32.01 17.97
N ASP A 621 -5.07 31.13 18.46
CA ASP A 621 -3.63 31.33 18.43
C ASP A 621 -3.08 31.36 16.99
N ALA A 622 -2.08 32.22 16.75
CA ALA A 622 -1.43 32.34 15.45
C ALA A 622 -0.72 31.03 15.04
N SER A 623 -0.20 30.26 16.00
CA SER A 623 0.52 29.01 15.75
C SER A 623 -0.42 27.82 15.63
N ALA A 624 -0.30 27.08 14.52
CA ALA A 624 -1.06 25.86 14.31
C ALA A 624 -0.80 24.80 15.38
N LYS A 625 0.43 24.71 15.91
CA LYS A 625 0.77 23.76 16.99
C LYS A 625 -0.07 23.99 18.24
N VAL A 626 -0.28 25.26 18.59
CA VAL A 626 -1.09 25.66 19.76
C VAL A 626 -2.56 25.35 19.49
N ARG A 627 -3.08 25.74 18.32
CA ARG A 627 -4.47 25.45 17.92
C ARG A 627 -4.76 23.95 17.89
N HIS A 628 -3.89 23.14 17.29
CA HIS A 628 -4.04 21.68 17.22
C HIS A 628 -4.05 21.02 18.59
N THR A 629 -3.30 21.56 19.54
CA THR A 629 -3.30 21.08 20.92
C THR A 629 -4.60 21.45 21.61
N ALA A 630 -5.08 22.68 21.44
CA ALA A 630 -6.38 23.12 21.94
C ALA A 630 -7.56 22.31 21.38
N ILE A 631 -7.58 22.06 20.06
CA ILE A 631 -8.60 21.24 19.39
C ILE A 631 -8.63 19.82 19.96
N ARG A 632 -7.46 19.18 20.14
CA ARG A 632 -7.36 17.85 20.74
C ARG A 632 -7.83 17.83 22.18
N GLY A 633 -7.41 18.81 23.00
CA GLY A 633 -7.85 18.94 24.39
C GLY A 633 -9.36 19.10 24.52
N LEU A 634 -9.98 19.94 23.70
CA LEU A 634 -11.44 20.09 23.67
C LEU A 634 -12.14 18.79 23.23
N GLY A 635 -11.53 18.05 22.30
CA GLY A 635 -12.02 16.73 21.90
C GLY A 635 -11.94 15.68 23.02
N GLU A 636 -10.94 15.76 23.91
CA GLU A 636 -10.81 14.89 25.09
C GLU A 636 -11.83 15.24 26.18
N LEU A 637 -12.14 16.53 26.39
CA LEU A 637 -13.22 17.00 27.27
C LEU A 637 -14.61 16.52 26.83
N GLY A 638 -14.77 16.12 25.57
CA GLY A 638 -16.04 15.59 25.08
C GLY A 638 -17.19 16.60 25.25
N SER A 639 -18.31 16.15 25.83
CA SER A 639 -19.52 16.97 25.91
C SER A 639 -19.39 18.25 26.74
N ASP A 640 -18.43 18.31 27.64
CA ASP A 640 -18.22 19.48 28.50
C ASP A 640 -17.59 20.65 27.73
N ALA A 641 -16.96 20.36 26.58
CA ALA A 641 -16.44 21.36 25.66
C ALA A 641 -17.48 21.95 24.68
N ARG A 642 -18.78 21.63 24.81
CA ARG A 642 -19.85 22.20 23.95
C ARG A 642 -19.84 23.74 23.87
N PRO A 643 -19.54 24.49 24.95
CA PRO A 643 -19.45 25.96 24.88
C PRO A 643 -18.34 26.51 23.97
N ALA A 644 -17.40 25.68 23.52
CA ALA A 644 -16.38 26.02 22.50
C ALA A 644 -16.81 25.66 21.07
N GLY A 645 -18.08 25.24 20.88
CA GLY A 645 -18.64 24.88 19.59
C GLY A 645 -18.41 25.94 18.51
N PRO A 646 -18.83 27.21 18.68
CA PRO A 646 -18.65 28.25 17.67
C PRO A 646 -17.19 28.39 17.21
N GLU A 647 -16.24 28.38 18.15
CA GLU A 647 -14.82 28.50 17.84
C GLU A 647 -14.26 27.28 17.09
N LEU A 648 -14.70 26.06 17.43
CA LEU A 648 -14.30 24.84 16.72
C LEU A 648 -14.84 24.80 15.30
N PHE A 649 -16.08 25.25 15.08
CA PHE A 649 -16.67 25.35 13.74
C PHE A 649 -15.90 26.35 12.87
N ALA A 650 -15.48 27.48 13.44
CA ALA A 650 -14.66 28.48 12.75
C ALA A 650 -13.26 27.97 12.34
N ARG A 651 -12.84 26.77 12.73
CA ARG A 651 -11.58 26.12 12.29
C ARG A 651 -11.76 25.16 11.11
N LEU A 652 -13.00 24.92 10.65
CA LEU A 652 -13.26 24.04 9.51
C LEU A 652 -12.89 24.68 8.15
N GLU A 653 -12.85 26.01 8.10
CA GLU A 653 -12.47 26.77 6.90
C GLU A 653 -10.98 26.59 6.55
N THR A 654 -10.10 26.61 7.56
CA THR A 654 -8.65 26.49 7.40
C THR A 654 -8.22 25.05 7.11
N SER A 655 -7.50 24.81 6.01
CA SER A 655 -7.09 23.46 5.57
C SER A 655 -6.24 22.70 6.59
N GLU A 656 -5.36 23.40 7.31
CA GLU A 656 -4.44 22.82 8.30
C GLU A 656 -5.17 22.23 9.52
N ASP A 657 -6.19 22.94 10.04
CA ASP A 657 -6.90 22.56 11.27
C ASP A 657 -8.09 21.60 11.02
N ARG A 658 -8.60 21.57 9.78
CA ARG A 658 -9.90 20.99 9.40
C ARG A 658 -10.12 19.55 9.88
N LYS A 659 -9.14 18.68 9.64
CA LYS A 659 -9.23 17.25 9.99
C LYS A 659 -9.37 17.07 11.50
N LEU A 660 -8.53 17.76 12.27
CA LEU A 660 -8.55 17.69 13.73
C LEU A 660 -9.83 18.29 14.30
N ALA A 661 -10.29 19.42 13.75
CA ALA A 661 -11.54 20.06 14.17
C ALA A 661 -12.76 19.15 13.95
N LEU A 662 -12.84 18.44 12.82
CA LEU A 662 -13.89 17.45 12.56
C LEU A 662 -13.86 16.30 13.57
N GLU A 663 -12.68 15.78 13.90
CA GLU A 663 -12.52 14.72 14.90
C GLU A 663 -12.94 15.19 16.30
N ALA A 664 -12.55 16.39 16.70
CA ALA A 664 -12.96 16.98 17.97
C ALA A 664 -14.48 17.21 18.03
N LEU A 665 -15.09 17.81 17.01
CA LEU A 665 -16.53 18.07 16.97
C LEU A 665 -17.38 16.79 17.08
N ARG A 666 -16.90 15.66 16.53
CA ARG A 666 -17.55 14.35 16.68
C ARG A 666 -17.59 13.88 18.15
N ARG A 667 -16.55 14.19 18.93
CA ARG A 667 -16.45 13.85 20.36
C ARG A 667 -17.23 14.83 21.23
N VAL A 668 -17.13 16.13 20.93
CA VAL A 668 -17.81 17.19 21.67
C VAL A 668 -19.33 17.12 21.54
N ARG A 669 -19.84 16.69 20.36
CA ARG A 669 -21.28 16.53 20.10
C ARG A 669 -22.04 17.82 20.41
N VAL A 670 -21.64 18.91 19.73
CA VAL A 670 -22.34 20.20 19.75
C VAL A 670 -23.79 19.98 19.32
N ARG A 671 -24.75 20.58 20.05
CA ARG A 671 -26.19 20.41 19.81
C ARG A 671 -26.84 21.55 19.04
N ASP A 672 -26.12 22.65 18.88
CA ASP A 672 -26.60 23.81 18.16
C ASP A 672 -26.75 23.49 16.66
N VAL A 673 -28.00 23.48 16.20
CA VAL A 673 -28.36 23.17 14.81
C VAL A 673 -27.88 24.27 13.87
N ASP A 674 -27.87 25.53 14.30
CA ASP A 674 -27.53 26.68 13.45
C ASP A 674 -26.04 26.63 13.04
N LEU A 675 -25.17 26.11 13.92
CA LEU A 675 -23.77 25.87 13.57
C LEU A 675 -23.62 24.81 12.46
N TYR A 676 -24.38 23.72 12.51
CA TYR A 676 -24.34 22.72 11.43
C TYR A 676 -24.94 23.23 10.12
N ILE A 677 -25.97 24.08 10.20
CA ILE A 677 -26.51 24.75 9.02
C ILE A 677 -25.44 25.62 8.36
N SER A 678 -24.67 26.38 9.15
CA SER A 678 -23.66 27.31 8.64
C SER A 678 -22.56 26.64 7.79
N ILE A 679 -22.27 25.36 8.00
CA ILE A 679 -21.22 24.61 7.29
C ILE A 679 -21.76 23.70 6.18
N LEU A 680 -23.07 23.69 5.92
CA LEU A 680 -23.64 22.95 4.78
C LEU A 680 -23.17 23.53 3.44
N ASP A 681 -22.78 24.80 3.40
CA ASP A 681 -22.24 25.48 2.21
C ASP A 681 -20.71 25.49 2.14
N ASN A 682 -20.01 24.81 3.03
CA ASN A 682 -18.55 24.77 3.04
C ASN A 682 -17.97 24.11 1.77
N ASP A 683 -16.87 24.62 1.23
CA ASP A 683 -16.24 24.12 -0.01
C ASP A 683 -15.74 22.67 0.12
N GLU A 684 -15.34 22.24 1.31
CA GLU A 684 -14.88 20.87 1.56
C GLU A 684 -16.04 19.87 1.66
N PRO A 685 -16.12 18.85 0.78
CA PRO A 685 -17.23 17.91 0.79
C PRO A 685 -17.31 17.04 2.06
N LEU A 686 -16.19 16.78 2.74
CA LEU A 686 -16.18 16.05 4.01
C LEU A 686 -16.80 16.86 5.16
N VAL A 687 -16.70 18.19 5.12
CA VAL A 687 -17.34 19.07 6.11
C VAL A 687 -18.85 19.07 5.91
N ARG A 688 -19.31 19.22 4.66
CA ARG A 688 -20.74 19.12 4.31
C ARG A 688 -21.33 17.76 4.69
N LEU A 689 -20.61 16.68 4.38
CA LEU A 689 -21.00 15.31 4.77
C LEU A 689 -21.18 15.18 6.28
N PHE A 690 -20.22 15.69 7.06
CA PHE A 690 -20.27 15.66 8.52
C PHE A 690 -21.52 16.40 9.04
N ALA A 691 -21.83 17.58 8.51
CA ALA A 691 -23.03 18.32 8.87
C ALA A 691 -24.31 17.53 8.59
N CYS A 692 -24.45 16.94 7.39
CA CYS A 692 -25.60 16.09 7.05
C CYS A 692 -25.75 14.90 8.00
N GLN A 693 -24.65 14.23 8.35
CA GLN A 693 -24.66 13.08 9.26
C GLN A 693 -25.08 13.44 10.68
N VAL A 694 -24.72 14.63 11.17
CA VAL A 694 -25.12 15.08 12.50
C VAL A 694 -26.58 15.53 12.49
N LEU A 695 -27.00 16.31 11.50
CA LEU A 695 -28.39 16.75 11.35
C LEU A 695 -29.35 15.54 11.24
N ARG A 696 -28.95 14.49 10.50
CA ARG A 696 -29.68 13.22 10.46
C ARG A 696 -29.85 12.58 11.83
N ARG A 697 -28.80 12.59 12.65
CA ARG A 697 -28.82 12.01 14.01
C ARG A 697 -29.69 12.81 14.96
N LEU A 698 -29.81 14.12 14.76
CA LEU A 698 -30.69 14.99 15.54
C LEU A 698 -32.18 14.83 15.15
N GLY A 699 -32.46 14.27 13.96
CA GLY A 699 -33.81 13.95 13.50
C GLY A 699 -34.73 15.17 13.51
N LYS A 700 -35.93 15.02 14.08
CA LYS A 700 -36.94 16.10 14.16
C LYS A 700 -36.44 17.40 14.79
N GLY A 701 -35.46 17.33 15.71
CA GLY A 701 -34.84 18.50 16.34
C GLY A 701 -34.05 19.38 15.36
N ALA A 702 -33.70 18.87 14.18
CA ALA A 702 -32.92 19.58 13.16
C ALA A 702 -33.76 20.05 11.95
N ARG A 703 -35.10 20.03 12.04
CA ARG A 703 -36.00 20.39 10.92
C ARG A 703 -35.75 21.78 10.33
N LYS A 704 -35.22 22.72 11.14
CA LYS A 704 -34.80 24.06 10.69
C LYS A 704 -33.75 24.01 9.55
N ALA A 705 -32.98 22.92 9.44
CA ALA A 705 -31.98 22.73 8.38
C ALA A 705 -32.56 22.22 7.04
N GLU A 706 -33.87 21.96 6.96
CA GLU A 706 -34.52 21.40 5.76
C GLU A 706 -34.27 22.23 4.49
N PRO A 707 -34.37 23.57 4.47
CA PRO A 707 -34.12 24.36 3.27
C PRO A 707 -32.70 24.19 2.72
N GLU A 708 -31.70 24.21 3.61
CA GLU A 708 -30.29 24.09 3.22
C GLU A 708 -29.91 22.66 2.83
N LEU A 709 -30.45 21.65 3.51
CA LEU A 709 -30.27 20.24 3.14
C LEU A 709 -30.86 19.90 1.76
N ARG A 710 -31.96 20.55 1.37
CA ARG A 710 -32.54 20.38 0.03
C ARG A 710 -31.61 20.88 -1.06
N LYS A 711 -30.84 21.95 -0.83
CA LYS A 711 -29.81 22.41 -1.77
C LYS A 711 -28.72 21.34 -1.97
N ARG A 712 -28.36 20.61 -0.92
CA ARG A 712 -27.37 19.50 -0.95
C ARG A 712 -27.81 18.25 -1.70
N LEU A 713 -29.06 18.14 -2.12
CA LEU A 713 -29.49 17.05 -3.01
C LEU A 713 -28.86 17.15 -4.41
N ARG A 714 -28.32 18.32 -4.77
CA ARG A 714 -27.61 18.59 -6.03
C ARG A 714 -26.09 18.75 -5.83
N ASP A 715 -25.57 18.35 -4.67
CA ASP A 715 -24.13 18.40 -4.40
C ASP A 715 -23.34 17.63 -5.47
N GLU A 716 -22.16 18.10 -5.83
CA GLU A 716 -21.28 17.45 -6.81
C GLU A 716 -20.94 16.00 -6.40
N TYR A 717 -20.74 15.78 -5.09
CA TYR A 717 -20.30 14.51 -4.54
C TYR A 717 -21.47 13.62 -4.12
N ASP A 718 -21.48 12.40 -4.65
CA ASP A 718 -22.60 11.45 -4.47
C ASP A 718 -22.86 11.07 -3.01
N TYR A 719 -21.81 10.89 -2.22
CA TYR A 719 -21.96 10.54 -0.81
C TYR A 719 -22.60 11.66 0.02
N VAL A 720 -22.38 12.93 -0.35
CA VAL A 720 -23.04 14.08 0.31
C VAL A 720 -24.52 14.09 -0.05
N ARG A 721 -24.86 13.92 -1.34
CA ARG A 721 -26.27 13.84 -1.80
C ARG A 721 -27.04 12.73 -1.07
N ARG A 722 -26.44 11.56 -0.93
CA ARG A 722 -27.06 10.40 -0.24
C ARG A 722 -27.30 10.69 1.24
N GLU A 723 -26.33 11.25 1.95
CA GLU A 723 -26.52 11.58 3.37
C GLU A 723 -27.48 12.74 3.57
N ALA A 724 -27.51 13.75 2.70
CA ALA A 724 -28.49 14.83 2.75
C ALA A 724 -29.93 14.29 2.60
N ARG A 725 -30.15 13.34 1.69
CA ARG A 725 -31.46 12.66 1.53
C ARG A 725 -31.84 11.90 2.80
N ARG A 726 -30.92 11.12 3.36
CA ARG A 726 -31.14 10.37 4.60
C ARG A 726 -31.44 11.30 5.79
N ALA A 727 -30.80 12.48 5.83
CA ALA A 727 -31.09 13.50 6.84
C ALA A 727 -32.52 14.04 6.70
N LEU A 728 -32.95 14.40 5.48
CA LEU A 728 -34.32 14.86 5.22
C LEU A 728 -35.37 13.80 5.56
N ASP A 729 -35.10 12.52 5.26
CA ASP A 729 -36.01 11.42 5.61
C ASP A 729 -36.15 11.24 7.13
N SER A 730 -35.09 11.53 7.91
CA SER A 730 -35.14 11.46 9.38
C SER A 730 -35.96 12.56 10.06
N PHE A 731 -36.45 13.55 9.30
CA PHE A 731 -37.30 14.62 9.82
C PHE A 731 -38.79 14.29 9.80
N LYS A 732 -39.17 13.22 9.07
CA LYS A 732 -40.53 12.65 9.05
C LYS A 732 -40.80 11.92 10.36
#